data_AF-A0A9E1IB19-F1
#
_entry.id   AF-A0A9E1IB19-F1
#
_cell.length_a   1.000
_cell.length_b   1.000
_cell.length_c   1.000
_cell.angle_alpha   90.00
_cell.angle_beta   90.00
_cell.angle_gamma   90.00
#
_symmetry.space_group_name_H-M   'P 1'
#
loop_
_entity.id
_entity.type
_entity.pdbx_description
1 polymer ?
#
loop_
_entity_poly.entity_id
_entity_poly.type
_entity_poly.pdbx_seq_one_letter_code
_entity_poly.pdbx_strand_id
1 'polypeptide(L)'
;MSLEVPTLMLLWFCPWVSASSLSAFHLERAEQLLQGEYADGQVSDVMMENRHISVVISNTVPAWYAASKGNVIDVARSSDRLDFLAEMHTYFDDDWPRQAVYDTLTIEDDGSSCGPAVVRVTGRDSSAPALEVMTEYSLAGEDDYLAITTTITNNGSDTWSDFELGDALVWGLCSLYTPEYGYYVEENTFQPWLIGTSQVAAYGYGSGDSERLRGVNGYGWSDVNIKTVSLEPGESASYERFLVVGGRDMGPIVSEIHELSAVTVGELCAFVSSDGLPVFAAEIDVYDSRGAPYLRMVTDYQGRSCTTLPPGEWRLAVSALGFELDSALIDVSQDVALEHQFELISTGASLVDGDSLTIIQRPLLNIPALATPGSTIDIECRAASTTSGWTARLAYGSVEVPLRVTGATYEDAIGEWLIRVLVPDVPLYVLYDLYVSADGVEDMTRHGVSVIPEFKEDFYFVHLTDTHLPTHLFLLQAGAVSDTSEEEDFLAVIDDINLINPEFVLLTGDLLNEGELEEFLGRHYFSRAQQLLTRFEVPVFLVAGNHDIGGWPSTAPPAGTARQDWWRFFGWERLADPPSGSPRTQDYSFDYGSVHFVGLESYDNYDDWMPQYYGEASFTAAQLDWLQQDLTKASQSNARVLFYHYDFSDQLDLQALGVEMGLWGHIHRDEGSISQRPFDLSTNNISDGERSYRMVRVVDGELFPSRTVTAGHNGDELVVTFSPGNDGTHTEVKAKVVNRLEERFDDAQLKFVMPRAASDVEVTGGTLRQTLETEETTVYFVSVDLQPDSSQTVIVKVNLNNPEGCHCSSGQGPKKAVVIILCLILAWRRRAFTMSWRSCRGTR
;
A
#
# COMPACT_ATOMS: atom_id res chain seq x y z
N MET A 1 -22.93 -29.34 -78.25
CA MET A 1 -23.56 -30.20 -77.22
C MET A 1 -22.51 -30.44 -76.15
N SER A 2 -22.10 -29.51 -75.28
CA SER A 2 -22.76 -28.42 -74.53
C SER A 2 -23.90 -28.88 -73.62
N LEU A 3 -23.59 -28.98 -72.33
CA LEU A 3 -24.42 -28.90 -71.11
C LEU A 3 -23.44 -29.08 -69.92
N GLU A 4 -22.79 -28.01 -69.47
CA GLU A 4 -23.16 -27.15 -68.31
C GLU A 4 -23.31 -27.90 -66.98
N VAL A 5 -22.36 -27.66 -66.08
CA VAL A 5 -22.46 -27.91 -64.62
C VAL A 5 -22.18 -26.55 -63.95
N PRO A 6 -23.05 -26.07 -63.05
CA PRO A 6 -23.02 -24.67 -62.61
C PRO A 6 -21.92 -24.41 -61.58
N THR A 7 -21.32 -23.23 -61.72
CA THR A 7 -20.40 -22.58 -60.78
C THR A 7 -21.11 -22.34 -59.44
N LEU A 8 -20.65 -23.01 -58.38
CA LEU A 8 -21.10 -22.75 -57.02
C LEU A 8 -20.40 -21.48 -56.52
N MET A 9 -21.18 -20.46 -56.17
CA MET A 9 -20.75 -19.29 -55.39
C MET A 9 -20.03 -19.77 -54.13
N LEU A 10 -18.73 -19.48 -54.00
CA LEU A 10 -18.06 -19.46 -52.71
C LEU A 10 -18.57 -18.23 -51.95
N LEU A 11 -19.61 -18.42 -51.14
CA LEU A 11 -19.87 -17.57 -49.99
C LEU A 11 -18.70 -17.81 -49.02
N TRP A 12 -17.87 -16.79 -48.82
CA TRP A 12 -16.91 -16.77 -47.72
C TRP A 12 -17.69 -16.87 -46.41
N PHE A 13 -17.67 -18.06 -45.81
CA PHE A 13 -18.08 -18.25 -44.42
C PHE A 13 -17.04 -17.56 -43.55
N CYS A 14 -17.44 -16.46 -42.91
CA CYS A 14 -16.74 -15.90 -41.77
C CYS A 14 -16.71 -17.00 -40.68
N PRO A 15 -15.54 -17.46 -40.21
CA PRO A 15 -15.50 -18.39 -39.10
C PRO A 15 -16.14 -17.70 -37.88
N TRP A 16 -16.89 -18.47 -37.09
CA TRP A 16 -17.38 -18.04 -35.78
C TRP A 16 -16.17 -17.74 -34.88
N VAL A 17 -15.64 -16.53 -35.01
CA VAL A 17 -14.88 -15.83 -33.98
C VAL A 17 -15.92 -15.38 -32.96
N SER A 18 -15.60 -15.47 -31.67
CA SER A 18 -16.37 -14.85 -30.59
C SER A 18 -16.81 -13.45 -31.01
N ALA A 19 -18.05 -13.05 -30.73
CA ALA A 19 -18.56 -11.72 -31.07
C ALA A 19 -17.48 -10.67 -30.83
N SER A 20 -16.99 -10.03 -31.90
CA SER A 20 -15.99 -8.97 -31.78
C SER A 20 -16.60 -7.88 -30.91
N SER A 21 -15.92 -7.50 -29.84
CA SER A 21 -16.31 -6.38 -28.97
C SER A 21 -16.19 -5.01 -29.66
N LEU A 22 -15.76 -4.97 -30.93
CA LEU A 22 -15.70 -3.75 -31.73
C LEU A 22 -17.10 -3.22 -32.02
N SER A 23 -17.36 -1.97 -31.61
CA SER A 23 -18.59 -1.27 -31.95
C SER A 23 -18.42 0.25 -31.92
N ALA A 24 -19.13 0.96 -32.80
CA ALA A 24 -19.40 2.39 -32.64
C ALA A 24 -20.91 2.65 -32.52
N PHE A 25 -21.32 3.38 -31.49
CA PHE A 25 -22.74 3.61 -31.19
C PHE A 25 -22.97 4.90 -30.39
N HIS A 26 -24.18 5.43 -30.45
CA HIS A 26 -24.59 6.53 -29.58
C HIS A 26 -24.82 6.02 -28.16
N LEU A 27 -24.28 6.72 -27.18
CA LEU A 27 -24.54 6.49 -25.77
C LEU A 27 -26.02 6.79 -25.46
N GLU A 28 -26.76 5.80 -24.98
CA GLU A 28 -28.20 5.90 -24.71
C GLU A 28 -28.53 5.95 -23.21
N ARG A 29 -27.60 5.51 -22.37
CA ARG A 29 -27.80 5.39 -20.92
C ARG A 29 -26.51 5.69 -20.15
N ALA A 30 -26.67 6.20 -18.92
CA ALA A 30 -25.55 6.67 -18.10
C ALA A 30 -24.54 5.56 -17.77
N GLU A 31 -24.98 4.30 -17.69
CA GLU A 31 -24.09 3.17 -17.37
C GLU A 31 -23.11 2.82 -18.50
N GLN A 32 -23.27 3.42 -19.68
CA GLN A 32 -22.32 3.27 -20.80
C GLN A 32 -21.20 4.31 -20.77
N LEU A 33 -21.33 5.36 -19.95
CA LEU A 33 -20.32 6.41 -19.85
C LEU A 33 -19.03 5.86 -19.26
N LEU A 34 -17.91 6.47 -19.65
CA LEU A 34 -16.64 6.24 -18.97
C LEU A 34 -16.69 6.91 -17.60
N GLN A 35 -15.89 6.39 -16.67
CA GLN A 35 -15.77 6.92 -15.31
C GLN A 35 -14.43 7.64 -15.17
N GLY A 36 -14.30 8.55 -14.21
CA GLY A 36 -13.08 9.32 -14.00
C GLY A 36 -13.39 10.76 -13.61
N GLU A 37 -12.45 11.44 -12.95
CA GLU A 37 -12.63 12.84 -12.53
C GLU A 37 -12.78 13.80 -13.73
N TYR A 38 -12.22 13.42 -14.89
CA TYR A 38 -12.21 14.23 -16.11
C TYR A 38 -13.12 13.69 -17.22
N ALA A 39 -13.85 12.59 -16.97
CA ALA A 39 -14.83 12.06 -17.91
C ALA A 39 -15.97 13.08 -18.09
N ASP A 40 -16.11 13.63 -19.29
CA ASP A 40 -17.10 14.65 -19.69
C ASP A 40 -18.19 14.07 -20.62
N GLY A 41 -18.13 12.77 -20.93
CA GLY A 41 -19.10 12.08 -21.76
C GLY A 41 -20.54 12.20 -21.29
N GLN A 42 -21.45 12.40 -22.24
CA GLN A 42 -22.88 12.54 -22.02
C GLN A 42 -23.67 11.54 -22.83
N VAL A 43 -24.88 11.24 -22.34
CA VAL A 43 -25.88 10.54 -23.16
C VAL A 43 -26.09 11.34 -24.45
N SER A 44 -26.07 10.66 -25.59
CA SER A 44 -26.04 11.14 -26.99
C SER A 44 -24.68 11.23 -27.67
N ASP A 45 -23.57 11.25 -26.91
CA ASP A 45 -22.21 11.19 -27.48
C ASP A 45 -21.95 9.84 -28.15
N VAL A 46 -20.89 9.73 -28.96
CA VAL A 46 -20.57 8.50 -29.68
C VAL A 46 -19.44 7.77 -28.99
N MET A 47 -19.71 6.53 -28.60
CA MET A 47 -18.71 5.58 -28.12
C MET A 47 -18.13 4.83 -29.31
N MET A 48 -16.81 4.70 -29.37
CA MET A 48 -16.08 3.71 -30.16
C MET A 48 -15.33 2.81 -29.20
N GLU A 49 -15.63 1.51 -29.18
CA GLU A 49 -15.06 0.56 -28.23
C GLU A 49 -14.63 -0.73 -28.91
N ASN A 50 -13.51 -1.30 -28.48
CA ASN A 50 -13.09 -2.67 -28.77
C ASN A 50 -12.66 -3.39 -27.48
N ARG A 51 -11.95 -4.52 -27.57
CA ARG A 51 -11.52 -5.29 -26.37
C ARG A 51 -10.42 -4.60 -25.55
N HIS A 52 -9.78 -3.57 -26.08
CA HIS A 52 -8.62 -2.90 -25.50
C HIS A 52 -8.93 -1.48 -25.06
N ILE A 53 -9.63 -0.69 -25.88
CA ILE A 53 -9.88 0.73 -25.64
C ILE A 53 -11.32 1.14 -25.88
N SER A 54 -11.73 2.18 -25.16
CA SER A 54 -13.01 2.88 -25.27
C SER A 54 -12.75 4.37 -25.47
N VAL A 55 -13.37 4.97 -26.49
CA VAL A 55 -13.18 6.37 -26.88
C VAL A 55 -14.55 7.03 -27.02
N VAL A 56 -14.72 8.21 -26.42
CA VAL A 56 -15.93 9.02 -26.55
C VAL A 56 -15.67 10.24 -27.44
N ILE A 57 -16.46 10.37 -28.50
CA ILE A 57 -16.51 11.53 -29.39
C ILE A 57 -17.78 12.31 -29.05
N SER A 58 -17.58 13.57 -28.66
CA SER A 58 -18.67 14.50 -28.31
C SER A 58 -19.67 14.68 -29.46
N ASN A 59 -20.96 14.62 -29.15
CA ASN A 59 -22.06 14.99 -30.04
C ASN A 59 -22.70 16.34 -29.65
N THR A 60 -22.27 16.89 -28.51
CA THR A 60 -22.56 18.26 -28.06
C THR A 60 -21.26 19.07 -27.97
N VAL A 61 -21.35 20.37 -27.66
CA VAL A 61 -20.14 21.18 -27.43
C VAL A 61 -19.57 20.78 -26.07
N PRO A 62 -18.31 20.31 -25.98
CA PRO A 62 -17.68 19.91 -24.72
C PRO A 62 -17.54 21.05 -23.70
N ALA A 63 -17.29 20.70 -22.43
CA ALA A 63 -17.11 21.69 -21.37
C ALA A 63 -15.77 22.45 -21.44
N TRP A 64 -14.77 21.90 -22.15
CA TRP A 64 -13.39 22.39 -22.17
C TRP A 64 -13.17 23.45 -23.27
N TYR A 65 -12.22 23.21 -24.20
CA TYR A 65 -11.76 24.24 -25.15
C TYR A 65 -12.26 24.01 -26.58
N ALA A 66 -12.78 22.83 -26.90
CA ALA A 66 -13.36 22.55 -28.20
C ALA A 66 -14.59 23.44 -28.47
N ALA A 67 -14.59 24.13 -29.61
CA ALA A 67 -15.64 25.07 -29.99
C ALA A 67 -16.89 24.39 -30.58
N SER A 68 -16.86 23.07 -30.77
CA SER A 68 -17.94 22.30 -31.39
C SER A 68 -17.93 20.84 -30.93
N LYS A 69 -19.01 20.12 -31.25
CA LYS A 69 -19.05 18.65 -31.19
C LYS A 69 -18.02 18.02 -32.12
N GLY A 70 -17.84 16.71 -32.02
CA GLY A 70 -17.03 15.93 -32.93
C GLY A 70 -15.57 15.81 -32.50
N ASN A 71 -15.26 16.14 -31.26
CA ASN A 71 -13.94 16.05 -30.65
C ASN A 71 -13.88 14.92 -29.63
N VAL A 72 -12.69 14.35 -29.41
CA VAL A 72 -12.45 13.30 -28.42
C VAL A 72 -12.44 13.92 -27.04
N ILE A 73 -13.27 13.41 -26.13
CA ILE A 73 -13.45 13.97 -24.78
C ILE A 73 -13.12 12.98 -23.67
N ASP A 74 -13.32 11.67 -23.89
CA ASP A 74 -12.95 10.65 -22.90
C ASP A 74 -12.24 9.50 -23.60
N VAL A 75 -11.19 8.97 -22.97
CA VAL A 75 -10.45 7.81 -23.46
C VAL A 75 -10.01 6.91 -22.31
N ALA A 76 -10.31 5.62 -22.41
CA ALA A 76 -9.95 4.64 -21.39
C ALA A 76 -9.56 3.29 -22.00
N ARG A 77 -8.93 2.44 -21.19
CA ARG A 77 -8.84 1.02 -21.52
C ARG A 77 -10.22 0.39 -21.31
N SER A 78 -10.66 -0.50 -22.19
CA SER A 78 -11.97 -1.14 -22.05
C SER A 78 -12.08 -2.01 -20.79
N SER A 79 -10.96 -2.47 -20.24
CA SER A 79 -10.93 -3.29 -19.03
C SER A 79 -11.25 -2.53 -17.75
N ASP A 80 -10.89 -1.24 -17.67
CA ASP A 80 -11.12 -0.40 -16.47
C ASP A 80 -12.17 0.69 -16.70
N ARG A 81 -12.34 1.16 -17.95
CA ARG A 81 -13.23 2.25 -18.34
C ARG A 81 -13.00 3.53 -17.54
N LEU A 82 -11.75 3.75 -17.11
CA LEU A 82 -11.31 4.92 -16.36
C LEU A 82 -10.60 5.92 -17.28
N ASP A 83 -11.19 7.09 -17.44
CA ASP A 83 -10.66 8.21 -18.18
C ASP A 83 -9.86 9.17 -17.28
N PHE A 84 -8.70 9.60 -17.78
CA PHE A 84 -7.82 10.59 -17.16
C PHE A 84 -7.44 11.72 -18.13
N LEU A 85 -7.83 11.62 -19.41
CA LEU A 85 -7.55 12.59 -20.45
C LEU A 85 -8.76 13.51 -20.62
N ALA A 86 -8.59 14.83 -20.57
CA ALA A 86 -9.73 15.73 -20.55
C ALA A 86 -10.31 16.04 -21.94
N GLU A 87 -9.47 16.32 -22.94
CA GLU A 87 -9.94 16.69 -24.28
C GLU A 87 -8.81 16.60 -25.32
N MET A 88 -9.15 16.21 -26.55
CA MET A 88 -8.32 16.40 -27.74
C MET A 88 -9.15 16.97 -28.88
N HIS A 89 -8.69 18.08 -29.47
CA HIS A 89 -9.36 18.72 -30.61
C HIS A 89 -8.38 19.19 -31.68
N THR A 90 -8.87 19.33 -32.91
CA THR A 90 -8.03 19.69 -34.07
C THR A 90 -7.71 21.19 -34.10
N TYR A 91 -6.42 21.53 -34.21
CA TYR A 91 -5.84 22.87 -34.04
C TYR A 91 -5.03 23.28 -35.28
N PHE A 92 -5.06 24.57 -35.64
CA PHE A 92 -4.43 25.06 -36.87
C PHE A 92 -3.58 26.33 -36.69
N ASP A 93 -2.56 26.44 -37.54
CA ASP A 93 -1.77 27.66 -37.80
C ASP A 93 -1.01 28.25 -36.60
N ASP A 94 -0.84 27.47 -35.53
CA ASP A 94 -0.21 27.91 -34.27
C ASP A 94 -0.81 29.23 -33.72
N ASP A 95 -2.11 29.43 -33.96
CA ASP A 95 -2.86 30.64 -33.63
C ASP A 95 -4.01 30.32 -32.67
N TRP A 96 -3.72 30.17 -31.37
CA TRP A 96 -4.75 29.89 -30.37
C TRP A 96 -5.85 30.98 -30.32
N PRO A 97 -7.16 30.62 -30.37
CA PRO A 97 -7.77 29.28 -30.31
C PRO A 97 -8.30 28.76 -31.67
N ARG A 98 -7.57 28.97 -32.77
CA ARG A 98 -7.96 28.56 -34.13
C ARG A 98 -7.99 27.03 -34.26
N GLN A 99 -9.18 26.52 -34.46
CA GLN A 99 -9.48 25.08 -34.48
C GLN A 99 -10.49 24.70 -35.57
N ALA A 100 -10.70 23.40 -35.76
CA ALA A 100 -11.82 22.88 -36.54
C ALA A 100 -13.14 23.05 -35.79
N VAL A 101 -14.19 23.48 -36.51
CA VAL A 101 -15.55 23.62 -35.99
C VAL A 101 -16.46 22.70 -36.82
N TYR A 102 -16.89 21.59 -36.22
CA TYR A 102 -17.67 20.54 -36.90
C TYR A 102 -19.17 20.81 -36.85
N ASP A 103 -19.80 20.73 -38.02
CA ASP A 103 -21.25 20.88 -38.21
C ASP A 103 -21.96 19.51 -38.14
N THR A 104 -21.30 18.46 -38.60
CA THR A 104 -21.86 17.11 -38.72
C THR A 104 -20.98 16.04 -38.07
N LEU A 105 -21.64 14.98 -37.60
CA LEU A 105 -21.04 13.78 -37.02
C LEU A 105 -21.87 12.60 -37.53
N THR A 106 -21.22 11.61 -38.13
CA THR A 106 -21.85 10.38 -38.65
C THR A 106 -21.03 9.15 -38.27
N ILE A 107 -21.71 8.09 -37.83
CA ILE A 107 -21.13 6.74 -37.75
C ILE A 107 -21.22 6.16 -39.17
N GLU A 108 -20.08 6.06 -39.86
CA GLU A 108 -20.00 5.57 -41.24
C GLU A 108 -19.98 4.03 -41.30
N ASP A 109 -19.28 3.41 -40.35
CA ASP A 109 -19.28 1.97 -40.10
C ASP A 109 -19.26 1.75 -38.59
N ASP A 110 -20.14 0.88 -38.08
CA ASP A 110 -20.23 0.56 -36.66
C ASP A 110 -19.30 -0.59 -36.25
N GLY A 111 -18.49 -1.13 -37.19
CA GLY A 111 -17.59 -2.26 -36.97
C GLY A 111 -18.27 -3.63 -37.18
N SER A 112 -19.58 -3.67 -37.46
CA SER A 112 -20.30 -4.94 -37.71
C SER A 112 -19.93 -5.62 -39.03
N SER A 113 -19.21 -4.91 -39.92
CA SER A 113 -18.79 -5.36 -41.24
C SER A 113 -17.47 -6.17 -41.26
N CYS A 114 -16.90 -6.47 -40.08
CA CYS A 114 -15.56 -7.03 -39.90
C CYS A 114 -14.41 -6.12 -40.37
N GLY A 115 -14.71 -4.85 -40.68
CA GLY A 115 -13.72 -3.77 -40.84
C GLY A 115 -13.59 -2.91 -39.58
N PRO A 116 -12.78 -1.84 -39.60
CA PRO A 116 -12.73 -0.90 -38.49
C PRO A 116 -14.08 -0.18 -38.32
N ALA A 117 -14.40 0.19 -37.08
CA ALA A 117 -15.46 1.15 -36.82
C ALA A 117 -14.97 2.55 -37.21
N VAL A 118 -15.82 3.32 -37.89
CA VAL A 118 -15.45 4.63 -38.45
C VAL A 118 -16.49 5.67 -38.11
N VAL A 119 -16.04 6.75 -37.44
CA VAL A 119 -16.84 7.95 -37.18
C VAL A 119 -16.25 9.11 -37.98
N ARG A 120 -17.09 9.79 -38.78
CA ARG A 120 -16.69 10.94 -39.58
C ARG A 120 -17.33 12.22 -39.04
N VAL A 121 -16.54 13.27 -38.93
CA VAL A 121 -17.00 14.62 -38.61
C VAL A 121 -16.60 15.57 -39.75
N THR A 122 -17.49 16.50 -40.11
CA THR A 122 -17.19 17.51 -41.14
C THR A 122 -17.60 18.90 -40.67
N GLY A 123 -16.81 19.88 -41.07
CA GLY A 123 -16.83 21.23 -40.54
C GLY A 123 -15.96 22.17 -41.34
N ARG A 124 -15.49 23.22 -40.67
CA ARG A 124 -14.66 24.28 -41.26
C ARG A 124 -13.64 24.79 -40.25
N ASP A 125 -12.62 25.47 -40.75
CA ASP A 125 -11.73 26.27 -39.92
C ASP A 125 -12.50 27.45 -39.29
N SER A 126 -12.30 27.65 -37.99
CA SER A 126 -12.94 28.71 -37.18
C SER A 126 -12.61 30.14 -37.62
N SER A 127 -11.39 30.39 -38.10
CA SER A 127 -10.90 31.69 -38.55
C SER A 127 -10.99 31.87 -40.07
N ALA A 128 -11.09 30.77 -40.81
CA ALA A 128 -11.17 30.75 -42.28
C ALA A 128 -12.25 29.78 -42.79
N PRO A 129 -13.55 30.14 -42.74
CA PRO A 129 -14.65 29.23 -43.10
C PRO A 129 -14.67 28.73 -44.56
N ALA A 130 -13.79 29.25 -45.43
CA ALA A 130 -13.60 28.72 -46.77
C ALA A 130 -12.72 27.45 -46.81
N LEU A 131 -12.01 27.15 -45.72
CA LEU A 131 -11.32 25.89 -45.51
C LEU A 131 -12.30 24.89 -44.90
N GLU A 132 -12.68 23.89 -45.68
CA GLU A 132 -13.50 22.76 -45.23
C GLU A 132 -12.60 21.75 -44.52
N VAL A 133 -13.07 21.19 -43.41
CA VAL A 133 -12.34 20.22 -42.59
C VAL A 133 -13.18 18.96 -42.46
N MET A 134 -12.58 17.80 -42.72
CA MET A 134 -13.14 16.49 -42.46
C MET A 134 -12.17 15.70 -41.59
N THR A 135 -12.67 15.07 -40.53
CA THR A 135 -11.88 14.17 -39.69
C THR A 135 -12.57 12.82 -39.59
N GLU A 136 -11.79 11.76 -39.78
CA GLU A 136 -12.21 10.37 -39.60
C GLU A 136 -11.49 9.78 -38.41
N TYR A 137 -12.26 9.24 -37.46
CA TYR A 137 -11.81 8.43 -36.35
C TYR A 137 -12.03 6.96 -36.72
N SER A 138 -10.98 6.14 -36.66
CA SER A 138 -11.01 4.73 -37.05
C SER A 138 -10.45 3.86 -35.93
N LEU A 139 -11.21 2.83 -35.54
CA LEU A 139 -10.82 1.85 -34.52
C LEU A 139 -10.97 0.43 -35.08
N ALA A 140 -9.88 -0.34 -35.20
CA ALA A 140 -9.99 -1.76 -35.54
C ALA A 140 -10.20 -2.62 -34.28
N GLY A 141 -10.56 -3.89 -34.47
CA GLY A 141 -10.96 -4.76 -33.34
C GLY A 141 -9.83 -5.15 -32.38
N GLU A 142 -8.58 -5.06 -32.84
CA GLU A 142 -7.41 -5.52 -32.11
C GLU A 142 -6.43 -4.40 -31.75
N ASP A 143 -6.71 -3.17 -32.21
CA ASP A 143 -5.85 -2.01 -31.98
C ASP A 143 -6.02 -1.49 -30.55
N ASP A 144 -4.95 -1.04 -29.92
CA ASP A 144 -4.95 -0.31 -28.65
C ASP A 144 -4.84 1.21 -28.86
N TYR A 145 -5.12 1.67 -30.08
CA TYR A 145 -5.05 3.07 -30.48
C TYR A 145 -6.24 3.48 -31.35
N LEU A 146 -6.51 4.79 -31.35
CA LEU A 146 -7.42 5.43 -32.29
C LEU A 146 -6.62 6.05 -33.44
N ALA A 147 -6.88 5.61 -34.67
CA ALA A 147 -6.34 6.27 -35.86
C ALA A 147 -7.21 7.48 -36.22
N ILE A 148 -6.58 8.62 -36.47
CA ILE A 148 -7.28 9.87 -36.74
C ILE A 148 -6.71 10.52 -37.99
N THR A 149 -7.52 10.61 -39.04
CA THR A 149 -7.14 11.26 -40.30
C THR A 149 -7.92 12.54 -40.48
N THR A 150 -7.24 13.67 -40.67
CA THR A 150 -7.89 14.96 -40.98
C THR A 150 -7.53 15.39 -42.39
N THR A 151 -8.52 15.80 -43.17
CA THR A 151 -8.39 16.40 -44.51
C THR A 151 -8.91 17.82 -44.49
N ILE A 152 -8.12 18.74 -45.01
CA ILE A 152 -8.51 20.14 -45.22
C ILE A 152 -8.56 20.43 -46.70
N THR A 153 -9.64 21.08 -47.15
CA THR A 153 -9.84 21.48 -48.54
C THR A 153 -10.07 22.97 -48.65
N ASN A 154 -9.28 23.65 -49.48
CA ASN A 154 -9.43 25.08 -49.72
C ASN A 154 -10.52 25.35 -50.77
N ASN A 155 -11.74 25.64 -50.33
CA ASN A 155 -12.84 26.04 -51.21
C ASN A 155 -12.88 27.57 -51.48
N GLY A 156 -11.87 28.30 -51.01
CA GLY A 156 -11.71 29.74 -51.19
C GLY A 156 -11.01 30.13 -52.49
N SER A 157 -10.74 31.43 -52.63
CA SER A 157 -9.99 31.98 -53.79
C SER A 157 -8.53 32.33 -53.48
N ASP A 158 -8.15 32.35 -52.20
CA ASP A 158 -6.83 32.74 -51.74
C ASP A 158 -5.98 31.48 -51.51
N THR A 159 -4.68 31.57 -51.80
CA THR A 159 -3.71 30.53 -51.45
C THR A 159 -3.30 30.70 -49.99
N TRP A 160 -3.33 29.62 -49.22
CA TRP A 160 -2.77 29.57 -47.87
C TRP A 160 -1.36 28.98 -47.94
N SER A 161 -0.36 29.74 -47.53
CA SER A 161 1.03 29.29 -47.50
C SER A 161 1.46 29.07 -46.06
N ASP A 162 2.34 28.10 -45.85
CA ASP A 162 2.89 27.74 -44.54
C ASP A 162 1.80 27.42 -43.49
N PHE A 163 0.67 26.85 -43.93
CA PHE A 163 -0.46 26.53 -43.08
C PHE A 163 -0.16 25.29 -42.23
N GLU A 164 -0.22 25.44 -40.91
CA GLU A 164 0.17 24.41 -39.96
C GLU A 164 -1.01 23.54 -39.51
N LEU A 165 -0.82 22.22 -39.52
CA LEU A 165 -1.83 21.21 -39.24
C LEU A 165 -1.47 20.43 -37.97
N GLY A 166 -2.41 20.31 -37.04
CA GLY A 166 -2.12 19.78 -35.72
C GLY A 166 -3.35 19.46 -34.87
N ASP A 167 -3.11 19.30 -33.57
CA ASP A 167 -4.13 19.14 -32.54
C ASP A 167 -3.70 19.85 -31.24
N ALA A 168 -4.68 20.19 -30.42
CA ALA A 168 -4.49 20.62 -29.04
C ALA A 168 -4.98 19.51 -28.10
N LEU A 169 -4.21 19.25 -27.05
CA LEU A 169 -4.46 18.22 -26.06
C LEU A 169 -4.54 18.84 -24.67
N VAL A 170 -5.52 18.41 -23.89
CA VAL A 170 -5.67 18.73 -22.47
C VAL A 170 -5.46 17.44 -21.68
N TRP A 171 -4.34 17.37 -20.98
CA TRP A 171 -3.85 16.14 -20.37
C TRP A 171 -4.60 15.72 -19.09
N GLY A 172 -5.56 16.51 -18.60
CA GLY A 172 -6.37 16.14 -17.43
C GLY A 172 -5.52 15.84 -16.19
N LEU A 173 -5.66 14.63 -15.63
CA LEU A 173 -4.86 14.15 -14.50
C LEU A 173 -3.48 13.60 -14.91
N CYS A 174 -3.17 13.59 -16.20
CA CYS A 174 -1.90 13.08 -16.68
C CYS A 174 -0.78 14.12 -16.56
N SER A 175 0.40 13.63 -16.18
CA SER A 175 1.65 14.36 -16.30
C SER A 175 2.21 14.14 -17.70
N LEU A 176 2.50 15.24 -18.40
CA LEU A 176 3.10 15.20 -19.73
C LEU A 176 4.55 14.73 -19.67
N TYR A 177 4.88 13.76 -20.51
CA TYR A 177 6.23 13.29 -20.78
C TYR A 177 6.53 13.39 -22.28
N THR A 178 7.73 13.86 -22.63
CA THR A 178 8.26 13.81 -24.00
C THR A 178 9.73 13.43 -23.99
N PRO A 179 10.22 12.71 -25.02
CA PRO A 179 11.65 12.51 -25.23
C PRO A 179 12.41 13.84 -25.21
N GLU A 180 13.65 13.78 -24.76
CA GLU A 180 14.59 14.88 -24.53
C GLU A 180 14.27 15.78 -23.32
N TYR A 181 13.02 15.86 -22.88
CA TYR A 181 12.59 16.75 -21.78
C TYR A 181 12.09 15.99 -20.53
N GLY A 182 11.63 14.75 -20.68
CA GLY A 182 11.03 13.96 -19.60
C GLY A 182 9.74 14.60 -19.11
N TYR A 183 9.52 14.65 -17.79
CA TYR A 183 8.36 15.33 -17.17
C TYR A 183 8.52 16.85 -17.01
N TYR A 184 9.70 17.40 -17.33
CA TYR A 184 9.98 18.84 -17.20
C TYR A 184 9.78 19.54 -18.54
N VAL A 185 8.55 19.48 -19.03
CA VAL A 185 8.17 20.00 -20.35
C VAL A 185 7.75 21.46 -20.21
N GLU A 186 8.72 22.37 -20.41
CA GLU A 186 8.47 23.82 -20.41
C GLU A 186 8.67 24.37 -21.83
N GLU A 187 7.71 25.17 -22.32
CA GLU A 187 7.77 25.90 -23.60
C GLU A 187 7.73 25.02 -24.88
N ASN A 188 8.45 25.44 -25.92
CA ASN A 188 8.49 24.84 -27.25
C ASN A 188 9.34 23.57 -27.26
N THR A 189 8.78 22.48 -27.73
CA THR A 189 9.44 21.20 -27.87
C THR A 189 9.48 20.77 -29.33
N PHE A 190 10.44 19.92 -29.66
CA PHE A 190 10.50 19.24 -30.94
C PHE A 190 10.85 17.77 -30.67
N GLN A 191 9.92 16.84 -30.85
CA GLN A 191 10.01 15.47 -30.31
C GLN A 191 9.28 14.45 -31.21
N PRO A 192 9.62 13.16 -31.18
CA PRO A 192 8.93 12.18 -32.03
C PRO A 192 7.49 11.87 -31.57
N TRP A 193 7.18 12.02 -30.29
CA TRP A 193 5.88 11.71 -29.69
C TRP A 193 5.70 12.40 -28.34
N LEU A 194 4.46 12.45 -27.84
CA LEU A 194 4.11 12.92 -26.50
C LEU A 194 3.35 11.81 -25.77
N ILE A 195 3.53 11.68 -24.46
CA ILE A 195 2.73 10.77 -23.64
C ILE A 195 2.24 11.51 -22.39
N GLY A 196 0.94 11.49 -22.15
CA GLY A 196 0.37 11.84 -20.84
C GLY A 196 0.28 10.59 -19.97
N THR A 197 0.88 10.59 -18.78
CA THR A 197 0.81 9.44 -17.85
C THR A 197 0.07 9.77 -16.56
N SER A 198 -0.79 8.86 -16.12
CA SER A 198 -1.33 8.81 -14.76
C SER A 198 -0.67 7.67 -13.96
N GLN A 199 -1.14 7.40 -12.74
CA GLN A 199 -0.64 6.30 -11.93
C GLN A 199 -1.06 4.91 -12.44
N VAL A 200 -2.03 4.81 -13.36
CA VAL A 200 -2.58 3.53 -13.84
C VAL A 200 -2.74 3.43 -15.35
N ALA A 201 -2.77 4.56 -16.06
CA ALA A 201 -2.96 4.65 -17.50
C ALA A 201 -1.95 5.61 -18.15
N ALA A 202 -1.76 5.48 -19.45
CA ALA A 202 -1.00 6.42 -20.25
C ALA A 202 -1.59 6.56 -21.66
N TYR A 203 -1.48 7.77 -22.21
CA TYR A 203 -2.02 8.15 -23.52
C TYR A 203 -0.90 8.71 -24.39
N GLY A 204 -0.53 7.97 -25.42
CA GLY A 204 0.49 8.35 -26.38
C GLY A 204 -0.09 9.04 -27.60
N TYR A 205 0.57 10.10 -28.04
CA TYR A 205 0.25 10.86 -29.25
C TYR A 205 1.45 10.84 -30.19
N GLY A 206 1.24 10.34 -31.41
CA GLY A 206 2.26 10.19 -32.45
C GLY A 206 1.67 10.31 -33.85
N SER A 207 2.52 10.43 -34.87
CA SER A 207 2.08 10.61 -36.26
C SER A 207 2.97 9.85 -37.24
N GLY A 208 2.37 9.19 -38.22
CA GLY A 208 3.08 8.57 -39.35
C GLY A 208 3.47 9.57 -40.45
N ASP A 209 2.93 10.79 -40.41
CA ASP A 209 3.20 11.85 -41.38
C ASP A 209 4.42 12.72 -41.03
N SER A 210 4.92 12.63 -39.79
CA SER A 210 6.09 13.39 -39.34
C SER A 210 6.95 12.61 -38.35
N GLU A 211 8.26 12.56 -38.60
CA GLU A 211 9.23 11.99 -37.66
C GLU A 211 9.34 12.80 -36.36
N ARG A 212 8.99 14.09 -36.39
CA ARG A 212 9.07 14.99 -35.22
C ARG A 212 7.95 16.02 -35.23
N LEU A 213 7.34 16.14 -34.07
CA LEU A 213 6.23 17.01 -33.74
C LEU A 213 6.77 18.28 -33.10
N ARG A 214 6.32 19.44 -33.58
CA ARG A 214 6.58 20.72 -32.91
C ARG A 214 5.47 20.95 -31.90
N GLY A 215 5.79 21.00 -30.62
CA GLY A 215 4.83 21.22 -29.55
C GLY A 215 5.03 22.56 -28.87
N VAL A 216 3.95 23.31 -28.62
CA VAL A 216 3.91 24.38 -27.62
C VAL A 216 3.21 23.80 -26.40
N ASN A 217 3.84 23.84 -25.24
CA ASN A 217 3.32 23.17 -24.05
C ASN A 217 3.14 24.13 -22.89
N GLY A 218 2.15 23.83 -22.05
CA GLY A 218 2.00 24.44 -20.74
C GLY A 218 1.57 23.42 -19.70
N TYR A 219 1.20 23.91 -18.52
CA TYR A 219 0.80 23.03 -17.42
C TYR A 219 -0.51 22.31 -17.78
N GLY A 220 -0.42 21.02 -18.07
CA GLY A 220 -1.56 20.16 -18.38
C GLY A 220 -2.11 20.28 -19.81
N TRP A 221 -1.39 20.91 -20.75
CA TRP A 221 -1.82 21.01 -22.15
C TRP A 221 -0.67 21.06 -23.16
N SER A 222 -0.95 20.66 -24.40
CA SER A 222 -0.02 20.71 -25.53
C SER A 222 -0.72 21.09 -26.83
N ASP A 223 -0.18 22.06 -27.56
CA ASP A 223 -0.56 22.40 -28.94
C ASP A 223 0.51 21.85 -29.88
N VAL A 224 0.16 20.88 -30.72
CA VAL A 224 1.11 20.09 -31.50
C VAL A 224 0.89 20.26 -32.99
N ASN A 225 1.92 20.71 -33.70
CA ASN A 225 1.97 20.78 -35.15
C ASN A 225 2.68 19.53 -35.72
N ILE A 226 1.97 18.85 -36.63
CA ILE A 226 2.42 17.66 -37.34
C ILE A 226 3.01 18.03 -38.71
N LYS A 227 2.31 18.89 -39.47
CA LYS A 227 2.59 19.09 -40.90
C LYS A 227 2.29 20.52 -41.32
N THR A 228 3.21 21.12 -42.08
CA THR A 228 3.00 22.42 -42.72
C THR A 228 2.72 22.22 -44.21
N VAL A 229 1.67 22.87 -44.72
CA VAL A 229 1.22 22.73 -46.12
C VAL A 229 1.04 24.07 -46.81
N SER A 230 1.01 24.06 -48.14
CA SER A 230 0.46 25.15 -48.94
C SER A 230 -0.80 24.64 -49.63
N LEU A 231 -1.89 25.41 -49.58
CA LEU A 231 -3.18 25.05 -50.13
C LEU A 231 -3.62 26.08 -51.16
N GLU A 232 -3.45 25.77 -52.45
CA GLU A 232 -4.04 26.55 -53.55
C GLU A 232 -5.58 26.40 -53.59
N PRO A 233 -6.31 27.32 -54.25
CA PRO A 233 -7.75 27.17 -54.46
C PRO A 233 -8.12 25.82 -55.08
N GLY A 234 -8.95 25.04 -54.38
CA GLY A 234 -9.40 23.70 -54.76
C GLY A 234 -8.44 22.56 -54.37
N GLU A 235 -7.31 22.87 -53.73
CA GLU A 235 -6.37 21.87 -53.23
C GLU A 235 -6.79 21.33 -51.86
N SER A 236 -6.43 20.08 -51.59
CA SER A 236 -6.63 19.42 -50.30
C SER A 236 -5.32 18.87 -49.76
N ALA A 237 -5.17 18.87 -48.45
CA ALA A 237 -4.11 18.15 -47.76
C ALA A 237 -4.69 17.27 -46.65
N SER A 238 -4.06 16.12 -46.43
CA SER A 238 -4.40 15.20 -45.34
C SER A 238 -3.19 14.92 -44.45
N TYR A 239 -3.47 14.60 -43.19
CA TYR A 239 -2.51 14.08 -42.24
C TYR A 239 -3.16 13.08 -41.29
N GLU A 240 -2.37 12.10 -40.84
CA GLU A 240 -2.75 11.05 -39.92
C GLU A 240 -1.96 11.15 -38.61
N ARG A 241 -2.63 10.81 -37.51
CA ARG A 241 -2.03 10.66 -36.18
C ARG A 241 -2.78 9.61 -35.38
N PHE A 242 -2.17 9.20 -34.28
CA PHE A 242 -2.65 8.10 -33.44
C PHE A 242 -2.71 8.54 -31.99
N LEU A 243 -3.80 8.14 -31.32
CA LEU A 243 -3.93 8.23 -29.87
C LEU A 243 -3.88 6.80 -29.30
N VAL A 244 -2.71 6.41 -28.81
CA VAL A 244 -2.41 5.08 -28.25
C VAL A 244 -2.75 5.05 -26.77
N VAL A 245 -3.42 4.02 -26.28
CA VAL A 245 -3.89 3.92 -24.90
C VAL A 245 -3.29 2.69 -24.24
N GLY A 246 -2.61 2.88 -23.12
CA GLY A 246 -1.98 1.79 -22.38
C GLY A 246 -2.08 1.93 -20.87
N GLY A 247 -1.45 1.00 -20.16
CA GLY A 247 -1.25 1.11 -18.72
C GLY A 247 -0.14 2.12 -18.38
N ARG A 248 0.19 2.25 -17.10
CA ARG A 248 1.26 3.13 -16.60
C ARG A 248 2.62 2.95 -17.29
N ASP A 249 2.93 1.74 -17.78
CA ASP A 249 4.18 1.46 -18.48
C ASP A 249 4.18 2.08 -19.89
N MET A 250 5.11 3.03 -20.16
CA MET A 250 5.21 3.67 -21.48
C MET A 250 5.78 2.72 -22.56
N GLY A 251 6.46 1.64 -22.18
CA GLY A 251 7.18 0.77 -23.12
C GLY A 251 6.31 0.22 -24.26
N PRO A 252 5.16 -0.40 -23.97
CA PRO A 252 4.21 -0.83 -25.00
C PRO A 252 3.69 0.32 -25.88
N ILE A 253 3.35 1.45 -25.28
CA ILE A 253 2.83 2.63 -26.00
C ILE A 253 3.86 3.16 -27.00
N VAL A 254 5.10 3.32 -26.57
CA VAL A 254 6.20 3.77 -27.45
C VAL A 254 6.45 2.76 -28.56
N SER A 255 6.31 1.47 -28.27
CA SER A 255 6.49 0.41 -29.27
C SER A 255 5.44 0.49 -30.37
N GLU A 256 4.18 0.69 -30.00
CA GLU A 256 3.08 0.90 -30.93
C GLU A 256 3.31 2.16 -31.78
N ILE A 257 3.70 3.29 -31.15
CA ILE A 257 4.01 4.52 -31.88
C ILE A 257 5.16 4.32 -32.89
N HIS A 258 6.21 3.58 -32.51
CA HIS A 258 7.31 3.27 -33.44
C HIS A 258 6.84 2.43 -34.63
N GLU A 259 5.98 1.43 -34.41
CA GLU A 259 5.40 0.62 -35.48
C GLU A 259 4.56 1.48 -36.43
N LEU A 260 3.63 2.26 -35.88
CA LEU A 260 2.73 3.14 -36.65
C LEU A 260 3.48 4.24 -37.41
N SER A 261 4.61 4.70 -36.88
CA SER A 261 5.45 5.72 -37.50
C SER A 261 6.58 5.14 -38.36
N ALA A 262 6.59 3.82 -38.58
CA ALA A 262 7.61 3.08 -39.35
C ALA A 262 9.07 3.36 -38.92
N VAL A 263 9.29 3.58 -37.62
CA VAL A 263 10.63 3.82 -37.06
C VAL A 263 11.44 2.53 -37.12
N THR A 264 12.68 2.61 -37.56
CA THR A 264 13.61 1.48 -37.50
C THR A 264 14.06 1.26 -36.06
N VAL A 265 13.83 0.07 -35.51
CA VAL A 265 14.02 -0.23 -34.08
C VAL A 265 14.68 -1.59 -33.81
N GLY A 266 15.16 -1.79 -32.59
CA GLY A 266 15.33 -3.10 -31.96
C GLY A 266 14.44 -3.23 -30.72
N GLU A 267 14.22 -4.46 -30.24
CA GLU A 267 13.44 -4.73 -29.03
C GLU A 267 14.35 -4.77 -27.80
N LEU A 268 13.86 -4.22 -26.68
CA LEU A 268 14.51 -4.25 -25.39
C LEU A 268 13.51 -4.69 -24.33
N CYS A 269 13.79 -5.80 -23.66
CA CYS A 269 13.09 -6.22 -22.45
C CYS A 269 14.05 -6.12 -21.25
N ALA A 270 13.63 -5.42 -20.22
CA ALA A 270 14.33 -5.36 -18.95
C ALA A 270 13.56 -6.18 -17.90
N PHE A 271 14.31 -6.94 -17.12
CA PHE A 271 13.83 -7.73 -15.99
C PHE A 271 14.52 -7.21 -14.74
N VAL A 272 13.76 -6.95 -13.69
CA VAL A 272 14.25 -6.42 -12.43
C VAL A 272 13.92 -7.43 -11.34
N SER A 273 14.94 -7.91 -10.65
CA SER A 273 14.82 -8.85 -9.53
C SER A 273 15.64 -8.40 -8.32
N SER A 274 15.34 -8.99 -7.16
CA SER A 274 16.16 -8.90 -5.95
C SER A 274 16.10 -10.23 -5.20
N ASP A 275 17.26 -10.77 -4.84
CA ASP A 275 17.44 -12.12 -4.31
C ASP A 275 16.75 -13.21 -5.15
N GLY A 276 16.71 -13.00 -6.47
CA GLY A 276 16.08 -13.89 -7.44
C GLY A 276 14.55 -13.83 -7.52
N LEU A 277 13.90 -12.90 -6.81
CA LEU A 277 12.46 -12.61 -6.91
C LEU A 277 12.20 -11.38 -7.78
N PRO A 278 11.12 -11.35 -8.59
CA PRO A 278 10.80 -10.20 -9.42
C PRO A 278 10.43 -8.96 -8.59
N VAL A 279 10.86 -7.78 -9.03
CA VAL A 279 10.50 -6.49 -8.42
C VAL A 279 9.40 -5.83 -9.26
N PHE A 280 8.18 -5.80 -8.73
CA PHE A 280 7.02 -5.14 -9.35
C PHE A 280 7.14 -3.61 -9.27
N ALA A 281 6.63 -2.92 -10.30
CA ALA A 281 6.55 -1.47 -10.37
C ALA A 281 7.90 -0.72 -10.19
N ALA A 282 9.02 -1.39 -10.50
CA ALA A 282 10.31 -0.74 -10.62
C ALA A 282 10.26 0.21 -11.84
N GLU A 283 10.69 1.45 -11.63
CA GLU A 283 10.77 2.45 -12.69
C GLU A 283 12.14 2.37 -13.37
N ILE A 284 12.13 2.24 -14.69
CA ILE A 284 13.33 2.18 -15.51
C ILE A 284 13.33 3.40 -16.42
N ASP A 285 14.13 4.41 -16.06
CA ASP A 285 14.36 5.56 -16.90
C ASP A 285 15.36 5.23 -18.00
N VAL A 286 14.93 5.41 -19.25
CA VAL A 286 15.77 5.20 -20.44
C VAL A 286 16.29 6.55 -20.93
N TYR A 287 17.60 6.66 -21.10
CA TYR A 287 18.29 7.86 -21.57
C TYR A 287 19.07 7.58 -22.85
N ASP A 288 19.08 8.56 -23.75
CA ASP A 288 19.90 8.50 -24.96
C ASP A 288 21.41 8.67 -24.66
N SER A 289 22.25 8.52 -25.68
CA SER A 289 23.71 8.69 -25.58
C SER A 289 24.18 10.08 -25.09
N ARG A 290 23.31 11.11 -25.13
CA ARG A 290 23.59 12.46 -24.62
C ARG A 290 23.18 12.60 -23.15
N GLY A 291 22.53 11.59 -22.58
CA GLY A 291 21.95 11.59 -21.25
C GLY A 291 20.59 12.27 -21.17
N ALA A 292 19.94 12.52 -22.32
CA ALA A 292 18.59 13.08 -22.35
C ALA A 292 17.56 11.96 -22.13
N PRO A 293 16.49 12.20 -21.34
CA PRO A 293 15.44 11.20 -21.12
C PRO A 293 14.75 10.83 -22.43
N TYR A 294 14.36 9.57 -22.59
CA TYR A 294 13.65 9.09 -23.78
C TYR A 294 12.28 8.54 -23.44
N LEU A 295 12.18 7.62 -22.47
CA LEU A 295 10.93 7.10 -21.93
C LEU A 295 11.17 6.55 -20.51
N ARG A 296 10.08 6.32 -19.77
CA ARG A 296 10.09 5.59 -18.50
C ARG A 296 9.28 4.31 -18.63
N MET A 297 9.93 3.18 -18.36
CA MET A 297 9.27 1.88 -18.29
C MET A 297 8.89 1.56 -16.85
N VAL A 298 7.86 0.73 -16.66
CA VAL A 298 7.43 0.25 -15.33
C VAL A 298 7.24 -1.25 -15.37
N THR A 299 7.89 -1.99 -14.48
CA THR A 299 7.83 -3.47 -14.47
C THR A 299 6.47 -4.02 -14.03
N ASP A 300 6.06 -5.11 -14.69
CA ASP A 300 4.92 -5.94 -14.31
C ASP A 300 5.23 -6.85 -13.10
N TYR A 301 4.26 -7.67 -12.69
CA TYR A 301 4.38 -8.57 -11.52
C TYR A 301 5.47 -9.65 -11.68
N GLN A 302 6.00 -9.84 -12.89
CA GLN A 302 7.13 -10.71 -13.19
C GLN A 302 8.45 -9.94 -13.22
N GLY A 303 8.43 -8.67 -12.79
CA GLY A 303 9.59 -7.78 -12.82
C GLY A 303 9.96 -7.38 -14.24
N ARG A 304 9.08 -7.56 -15.22
CA ARG A 304 9.40 -7.39 -16.65
C ARG A 304 8.76 -6.13 -17.21
N SER A 305 9.49 -5.41 -18.05
CA SER A 305 8.92 -4.43 -18.98
C SER A 305 9.69 -4.44 -20.30
N CYS A 306 9.00 -4.13 -21.39
CA CYS A 306 9.58 -4.15 -22.73
C CYS A 306 9.19 -2.90 -23.53
N THR A 307 10.10 -2.50 -24.43
CA THR A 307 9.90 -1.41 -25.38
C THR A 307 10.69 -1.69 -26.65
N THR A 308 10.42 -0.93 -27.72
CA THR A 308 11.34 -0.81 -28.86
C THR A 308 12.12 0.50 -28.77
N LEU A 309 13.36 0.51 -29.27
CA LEU A 309 14.24 1.68 -29.31
C LEU A 309 14.96 1.77 -30.66
N PRO A 310 15.20 2.99 -31.19
CA PRO A 310 16.08 3.17 -32.35
C PRO A 310 17.50 2.61 -32.11
N PRO A 311 18.20 2.15 -33.17
CA PRO A 311 19.56 1.65 -33.04
C PRO A 311 20.52 2.69 -32.42
N GLY A 312 21.29 2.29 -31.42
CA GLY A 312 22.24 3.15 -30.73
C GLY A 312 22.55 2.74 -29.29
N GLU A 313 23.40 3.54 -28.64
CA GLU A 313 23.75 3.36 -27.23
C GLU A 313 22.73 4.06 -26.31
N TRP A 314 22.22 3.32 -25.34
CA TRP A 314 21.21 3.73 -24.37
C TRP A 314 21.70 3.49 -22.94
N ARG A 315 21.30 4.36 -22.01
CA ARG A 315 21.51 4.16 -20.57
C ARG A 315 20.16 3.88 -19.92
N LEU A 316 20.05 2.76 -19.22
CA LEU A 316 18.92 2.44 -18.36
C LEU A 316 19.31 2.78 -16.92
N ALA A 317 18.45 3.46 -16.19
CA ALA A 317 18.58 3.64 -14.74
C ALA A 317 17.32 3.10 -14.07
N VAL A 318 17.50 2.12 -13.19
CA VAL A 318 16.41 1.47 -12.48
C VAL A 318 16.32 2.03 -11.06
N SER A 319 15.10 2.27 -10.62
CA SER A 319 14.77 2.69 -9.27
C SER A 319 13.53 1.98 -8.78
N ALA A 320 13.56 1.54 -7.53
CA ALA A 320 12.43 0.96 -6.83
C ALA A 320 12.51 1.38 -5.37
N LEU A 321 11.36 1.62 -4.73
CA LEU A 321 11.31 2.01 -3.32
C LEU A 321 11.95 0.91 -2.46
N GLY A 322 12.85 1.29 -1.55
CA GLY A 322 13.57 0.34 -0.70
C GLY A 322 14.84 -0.28 -1.33
N PHE A 323 15.17 0.04 -2.58
CA PHE A 323 16.34 -0.52 -3.28
C PHE A 323 17.39 0.53 -3.66
N GLU A 324 18.65 0.11 -3.78
CA GLU A 324 19.72 0.97 -4.29
C GLU A 324 19.50 1.20 -5.78
N LEU A 325 19.79 2.41 -6.25
CA LEU A 325 19.77 2.74 -7.68
C LEU A 325 20.80 1.89 -8.42
N ASP A 326 20.39 1.28 -9.53
CA ASP A 326 21.30 0.61 -10.46
C ASP A 326 21.16 1.19 -11.88
N SER A 327 22.17 1.00 -12.72
CA SER A 327 22.15 1.47 -14.11
C SER A 327 23.03 0.64 -15.03
N ALA A 328 22.60 0.54 -16.29
CA ALA A 328 23.30 -0.20 -17.33
C ALA A 328 23.41 0.62 -18.62
N LEU A 329 24.45 0.34 -19.41
CA LEU A 329 24.59 0.80 -20.78
C LEU A 329 24.29 -0.36 -21.72
N ILE A 330 23.39 -0.13 -22.69
CA ILE A 330 22.90 -1.12 -23.65
C ILE A 330 23.09 -0.58 -25.07
N ASP A 331 23.55 -1.42 -25.99
CA ASP A 331 23.66 -1.08 -27.41
C ASP A 331 22.56 -1.82 -28.18
N VAL A 332 21.58 -1.07 -28.68
CA VAL A 332 20.42 -1.59 -29.41
C VAL A 332 20.75 -1.64 -30.90
N SER A 333 20.52 -2.77 -31.54
CA SER A 333 20.69 -2.97 -32.98
C SER A 333 19.34 -3.20 -33.66
N GLN A 334 19.23 -2.80 -34.92
CA GLN A 334 18.03 -3.00 -35.73
C GLN A 334 17.64 -4.47 -35.80
N ASP A 335 16.34 -4.76 -35.64
CA ASP A 335 15.72 -6.09 -35.74
C ASP A 335 16.33 -7.13 -34.79
N VAL A 336 16.92 -6.68 -33.67
CA VAL A 336 17.48 -7.54 -32.62
C VAL A 336 16.66 -7.36 -31.34
N ALA A 337 16.30 -8.49 -30.72
CA ALA A 337 15.73 -8.50 -29.37
C ALA A 337 16.83 -8.67 -28.33
N LEU A 338 16.82 -7.77 -27.34
CA LEU A 338 17.76 -7.74 -26.22
C LEU A 338 17.01 -7.91 -24.91
N GLU A 339 17.59 -8.73 -24.04
CA GLU A 339 17.13 -8.88 -22.66
C GLU A 339 18.22 -8.37 -21.71
N HIS A 340 17.83 -7.56 -20.73
CA HIS A 340 18.70 -7.11 -19.66
C HIS A 340 18.12 -7.47 -18.30
N GLN A 341 18.98 -7.88 -17.38
CA GLN A 341 18.63 -8.32 -16.03
C GLN A 341 19.27 -7.36 -15.03
N PHE A 342 18.45 -6.69 -14.23
CA PHE A 342 18.87 -5.93 -13.06
C PHE A 342 18.66 -6.78 -11.81
N GLU A 343 19.68 -6.86 -10.97
CA GLU A 343 19.60 -7.48 -9.64
C GLU A 343 19.79 -6.38 -8.59
N LEU A 344 18.69 -5.86 -8.06
CA LEU A 344 18.70 -4.76 -7.12
C LEU A 344 19.14 -5.21 -5.73
N ILE A 345 19.93 -4.36 -5.07
CA ILE A 345 20.33 -4.53 -3.69
C ILE A 345 19.34 -3.77 -2.81
N SER A 346 18.68 -4.45 -1.89
CA SER A 346 17.85 -3.77 -0.88
C SER A 346 18.72 -2.80 -0.07
N THR A 347 18.24 -1.57 0.11
CA THR A 347 18.90 -0.55 0.96
C THR A 347 18.82 -0.88 2.46
N GLY A 348 18.18 -2.00 2.83
CA GLY A 348 17.84 -2.32 4.21
C GLY A 348 16.62 -1.56 4.72
N ALA A 349 16.04 -0.65 3.92
CA ALA A 349 14.66 -0.21 4.07
C ALA A 349 13.74 -1.24 3.38
N SER A 350 13.76 -2.47 3.88
CA SER A 350 12.72 -3.44 3.54
C SER A 350 11.46 -2.99 4.27
N LEU A 351 10.35 -2.80 3.56
CA LEU A 351 9.11 -3.33 4.10
C LEU A 351 9.40 -4.81 4.28
N VAL A 352 9.71 -5.23 5.50
CA VAL A 352 9.91 -6.64 5.81
C VAL A 352 8.54 -7.28 5.61
N ASP A 353 8.44 -8.28 4.73
CA ASP A 353 7.24 -9.10 4.61
C ASP A 353 6.78 -9.50 6.02
N GLY A 354 5.51 -9.27 6.30
CA GLY A 354 4.89 -9.55 7.57
C GLY A 354 5.04 -11.02 7.94
N ASP A 355 5.02 -11.28 9.23
CA ASP A 355 5.03 -12.63 9.77
C ASP A 355 3.68 -13.31 9.50
N SER A 356 3.62 -14.08 8.41
CA SER A 356 2.48 -14.94 8.13
C SER A 356 2.50 -16.16 9.05
N LEU A 357 1.32 -16.59 9.49
CA LEU A 357 1.17 -17.71 10.40
C LEU A 357 1.59 -19.01 9.76
N THR A 358 2.50 -19.73 10.43
CA THR A 358 3.00 -21.02 9.96
C THR A 358 2.71 -22.14 10.96
N ILE A 359 3.48 -22.26 12.04
CA ILE A 359 3.38 -23.36 13.00
C ILE A 359 2.60 -22.89 14.21
N ILE A 360 2.99 -21.81 14.88
CA ILE A 360 2.29 -21.26 16.04
C ILE A 360 0.98 -20.62 15.56
N GLN A 361 -0.14 -21.21 15.98
CA GLN A 361 -1.49 -20.70 15.71
C GLN A 361 -2.04 -19.93 16.92
N ARG A 362 -1.55 -20.24 18.13
CA ARG A 362 -1.85 -19.50 19.36
C ARG A 362 -0.76 -19.75 20.40
N PRO A 363 -0.38 -18.76 21.22
CA PRO A 363 -0.76 -17.35 21.15
C PRO A 363 -0.15 -16.62 19.95
N LEU A 364 -0.68 -15.45 19.60
CA LEU A 364 -0.27 -14.61 18.47
C LEU A 364 -0.01 -13.16 18.93
N LEU A 365 0.61 -12.34 18.07
CA LEU A 365 0.82 -10.90 18.30
C LEU A 365 -0.49 -10.16 18.66
N ASN A 366 -1.59 -10.51 18.00
CA ASN A 366 -2.92 -9.92 18.17
C ASN A 366 -3.82 -10.63 19.19
N ILE A 367 -3.37 -11.79 19.70
CA ILE A 367 -4.06 -12.58 20.74
C ILE A 367 -2.99 -13.20 21.66
N PRO A 368 -2.28 -12.38 22.44
CA PRO A 368 -1.20 -12.86 23.31
C PRO A 368 -1.76 -13.68 24.48
N ALA A 369 -0.96 -14.59 25.01
CA ALA A 369 -1.27 -15.30 26.26
C ALA A 369 -0.83 -14.46 27.47
N LEU A 370 -1.67 -14.41 28.50
CA LEU A 370 -1.33 -13.85 29.80
C LEU A 370 -0.91 -14.96 30.76
N ALA A 371 0.20 -14.80 31.47
CA ALA A 371 0.71 -15.81 32.37
C ALA A 371 1.34 -15.24 33.64
N THR A 372 1.24 -15.98 34.74
CA THR A 372 2.03 -15.74 35.95
C THR A 372 3.04 -16.86 36.15
N PRO A 373 4.12 -16.64 36.92
CA PRO A 373 5.00 -17.74 37.35
C PRO A 373 4.21 -18.88 37.99
N GLY A 374 4.51 -20.12 37.58
CA GLY A 374 3.85 -21.34 38.03
C GLY A 374 2.53 -21.68 37.33
N SER A 375 1.99 -20.79 36.49
CA SER A 375 0.84 -21.07 35.64
C SER A 375 1.23 -21.92 34.43
N THR A 376 0.23 -22.46 33.73
CA THR A 376 0.43 -23.13 32.44
C THR A 376 -0.25 -22.34 31.34
N ILE A 377 0.43 -22.22 30.20
CA ILE A 377 -0.18 -21.75 28.95
C ILE A 377 -0.27 -22.90 27.96
N ASP A 378 -1.29 -22.86 27.13
CA ASP A 378 -1.47 -23.78 26.01
C ASP A 378 -1.01 -23.07 24.73
N ILE A 379 -0.20 -23.78 23.94
CA ILE A 379 0.28 -23.34 22.63
C ILE A 379 -0.36 -24.24 21.59
N GLU A 380 -1.07 -23.65 20.63
CA GLU A 380 -1.65 -24.35 19.48
C GLU A 380 -0.63 -24.31 18.34
N CYS A 381 -0.22 -25.48 17.85
CA CYS A 381 0.76 -25.60 16.77
C CYS A 381 0.26 -26.47 15.61
N ARG A 382 0.35 -25.96 14.39
CA ARG A 382 0.13 -26.72 13.16
C ARG A 382 1.41 -27.47 12.78
N ALA A 383 1.35 -28.79 12.82
CA ALA A 383 2.42 -29.67 12.35
C ALA A 383 1.86 -31.07 12.05
N ALA A 384 2.65 -31.93 11.42
CA ALA A 384 2.26 -33.32 11.20
C ALA A 384 1.89 -34.02 12.51
N SER A 385 0.89 -34.92 12.48
CA SER A 385 0.47 -35.70 13.65
C SER A 385 1.55 -36.65 14.20
N THR A 386 2.64 -36.84 13.44
CA THR A 386 3.82 -37.61 13.86
C THR A 386 4.91 -36.76 14.51
N THR A 387 4.77 -35.43 14.55
CA THR A 387 5.75 -34.51 15.14
C THR A 387 5.90 -34.76 16.64
N SER A 388 7.12 -34.81 17.12
CA SER A 388 7.46 -35.09 18.51
C SER A 388 8.63 -34.23 18.98
N GLY A 389 8.98 -34.32 20.27
CA GLY A 389 10.13 -33.60 20.82
C GLY A 389 9.93 -32.09 20.96
N TRP A 390 8.68 -31.63 21.15
CA TRP A 390 8.34 -30.22 21.36
C TRP A 390 9.17 -29.56 22.46
N THR A 391 9.67 -28.38 22.15
CA THR A 391 10.31 -27.44 23.07
C THR A 391 9.74 -26.05 22.85
N ALA A 392 9.75 -25.23 23.90
CA ALA A 392 9.33 -23.84 23.83
C ALA A 392 10.22 -22.97 24.73
N ARG A 393 10.37 -21.70 24.38
CA ARG A 393 11.07 -20.70 25.19
C ARG A 393 10.48 -19.31 24.95
N LEU A 394 10.61 -18.45 25.95
CA LEU A 394 10.34 -17.03 25.84
C LEU A 394 11.62 -16.26 25.56
N ALA A 395 11.56 -15.16 24.82
CA ALA A 395 12.69 -14.26 24.63
C ALA A 395 12.31 -12.78 24.72
N TYR A 396 13.19 -11.98 25.32
CA TYR A 396 13.09 -10.52 25.37
C TYR A 396 14.50 -9.92 25.37
N GLY A 397 14.92 -9.32 24.25
CA GLY A 397 16.30 -8.88 24.08
C GLY A 397 17.30 -10.03 24.28
N SER A 398 18.21 -9.90 25.25
CA SER A 398 19.18 -10.95 25.60
C SER A 398 18.66 -11.97 26.63
N VAL A 399 17.43 -11.81 27.13
CA VAL A 399 16.83 -12.73 28.10
C VAL A 399 16.15 -13.86 27.35
N GLU A 400 16.52 -15.10 27.67
CA GLU A 400 15.83 -16.31 27.19
C GLU A 400 15.38 -17.15 28.39
N VAL A 401 14.12 -17.57 28.36
CA VAL A 401 13.51 -18.39 29.43
C VAL A 401 12.98 -19.69 28.83
N PRO A 402 13.59 -20.85 29.12
CA PRO A 402 13.07 -22.12 28.64
C PRO A 402 11.74 -22.46 29.34
N LEU A 403 10.75 -22.89 28.56
CA LEU A 403 9.45 -23.34 29.06
C LEU A 403 9.42 -24.86 29.14
N ARG A 404 8.95 -25.39 30.26
CA ARG A 404 8.86 -26.85 30.44
C ARG A 404 7.57 -27.36 29.82
N VAL A 405 7.66 -28.16 28.75
CA VAL A 405 6.52 -28.90 28.21
C VAL A 405 6.02 -29.92 29.23
N THR A 406 4.73 -29.84 29.56
CA THR A 406 4.04 -30.71 30.52
C THR A 406 3.02 -31.64 29.84
N GLY A 407 2.60 -31.33 28.62
CA GLY A 407 1.76 -32.17 27.78
C GLY A 407 1.83 -31.72 26.33
N ALA A 408 1.62 -32.65 25.40
CA ALA A 408 1.46 -32.39 23.98
C ALA A 408 0.46 -33.40 23.42
N THR A 409 -0.66 -32.91 22.89
CA THR A 409 -1.75 -33.75 22.35
C THR A 409 -2.11 -33.27 20.96
N TYR A 410 -2.26 -34.19 20.00
CA TYR A 410 -2.72 -33.86 18.66
C TYR A 410 -4.24 -33.96 18.59
N GLU A 411 -4.91 -32.93 18.09
CA GLU A 411 -6.36 -32.88 17.91
C GLU A 411 -6.71 -33.05 16.43
N ASP A 412 -7.06 -34.29 16.07
CA ASP A 412 -7.36 -34.69 14.68
C ASP A 412 -8.48 -33.85 14.03
N ALA A 413 -9.40 -33.31 14.83
CA ALA A 413 -10.55 -32.54 14.33
C ALA A 413 -10.14 -31.22 13.68
N ILE A 414 -9.10 -30.56 14.21
CA ILE A 414 -8.61 -29.25 13.74
C ILE A 414 -7.21 -29.34 13.12
N GLY A 415 -6.56 -30.51 13.21
CA GLY A 415 -5.28 -30.76 12.58
C GLY A 415 -4.08 -30.15 13.30
N GLU A 416 -4.19 -29.91 14.61
CA GLU A 416 -3.22 -29.13 15.39
C GLU A 416 -2.79 -29.83 16.69
N TRP A 417 -1.63 -29.43 17.18
CA TRP A 417 -1.07 -29.83 18.47
C TRP A 417 -1.44 -28.82 19.55
N LEU A 418 -1.98 -29.31 20.67
CA LEU A 418 -2.11 -28.58 21.92
C LEU A 418 -0.91 -28.90 22.83
N ILE A 419 0.00 -27.95 22.98
CA ILE A 419 1.22 -28.08 23.76
C ILE A 419 1.07 -27.27 25.05
N ARG A 420 1.00 -27.95 26.18
CA ARG A 420 0.91 -27.30 27.50
C ARG A 420 2.28 -27.08 28.08
N VAL A 421 2.63 -25.85 28.39
CA VAL A 421 3.92 -25.48 28.98
C VAL A 421 3.77 -24.80 30.33
N LEU A 422 4.71 -25.05 31.24
CA LEU A 422 4.77 -24.38 32.54
C LEU A 422 5.64 -23.12 32.43
N VAL A 423 5.10 -21.99 32.87
CA VAL A 423 5.84 -20.71 32.95
C VAL A 423 6.63 -20.69 34.27
N PRO A 424 7.98 -20.62 34.23
CA PRO A 424 8.79 -20.56 35.45
C PRO A 424 8.83 -19.15 36.04
N ASP A 425 9.57 -18.97 37.13
CA ASP A 425 9.99 -17.64 37.55
C ASP A 425 10.84 -16.99 36.44
N VAL A 426 10.50 -15.75 36.09
CA VAL A 426 11.16 -14.97 35.04
C VAL A 426 11.99 -13.84 35.64
N PRO A 427 13.10 -13.44 35.01
CA PRO A 427 13.89 -12.31 35.48
C PRO A 427 13.21 -10.95 35.22
N LEU A 428 12.28 -10.89 34.26
CA LEU A 428 11.53 -9.69 33.90
C LEU A 428 10.06 -10.04 33.69
N TYR A 429 9.18 -9.12 34.06
CA TYR A 429 7.75 -9.19 33.76
C TYR A 429 7.47 -8.24 32.60
N VAL A 430 7.40 -8.79 31.39
CA VAL A 430 7.30 -8.08 30.11
C VAL A 430 6.52 -8.91 29.11
N LEU A 431 6.23 -8.31 27.96
CA LEU A 431 5.72 -8.98 26.78
C LEU A 431 6.87 -9.68 26.02
N TYR A 432 6.84 -11.01 26.02
CA TYR A 432 7.88 -11.87 25.46
C TYR A 432 7.49 -12.39 24.06
N ASP A 433 8.51 -12.55 23.22
CA ASP A 433 8.42 -13.39 22.02
C ASP A 433 8.38 -14.87 22.43
N LEU A 434 7.58 -15.67 21.73
CA LEU A 434 7.46 -17.11 21.96
C LEU A 434 8.11 -17.87 20.80
N TYR A 435 9.05 -18.75 21.14
CA TYR A 435 9.68 -19.66 20.19
C TYR A 435 9.25 -21.09 20.47
N VAL A 436 8.97 -21.84 19.41
CA VAL A 436 8.64 -23.27 19.46
C VAL A 436 9.49 -24.03 18.46
N SER A 437 9.96 -25.22 18.84
CA SER A 437 10.59 -26.15 17.89
C SER A 437 10.28 -27.61 18.21
N ALA A 438 10.22 -28.44 17.17
CA ALA A 438 10.00 -29.89 17.26
C ALA A 438 10.41 -30.58 15.96
N ASP A 439 11.07 -31.74 16.00
CA ASP A 439 11.37 -32.59 14.83
C ASP A 439 11.68 -31.85 13.48
N GLY A 440 12.52 -30.81 13.53
CA GLY A 440 12.93 -30.04 12.35
C GLY A 440 11.98 -28.91 11.91
N VAL A 441 10.89 -28.66 12.64
CA VAL A 441 10.09 -27.44 12.56
C VAL A 441 10.51 -26.45 13.65
N GLU A 442 10.54 -25.16 13.32
CA GLU A 442 10.86 -24.05 14.22
C GLU A 442 10.01 -22.85 13.82
N ASP A 443 9.51 -22.12 14.81
CA ASP A 443 8.70 -20.94 14.61
C ASP A 443 8.83 -19.96 15.78
N MET A 444 8.50 -18.70 15.52
CA MET A 444 8.47 -17.63 16.50
C MET A 444 7.22 -16.79 16.28
N THR A 445 6.53 -16.43 17.35
CA THR A 445 5.57 -15.34 17.33
C THR A 445 6.09 -14.21 18.21
N ARG A 446 6.11 -12.99 17.66
CA ARG A 446 6.48 -11.80 18.43
C ARG A 446 5.40 -11.46 19.43
N HIS A 447 5.83 -11.03 20.62
CA HIS A 447 4.92 -10.54 21.66
C HIS A 447 3.81 -11.55 22.06
N GLY A 448 4.01 -12.84 21.83
CA GLY A 448 2.97 -13.85 22.04
C GLY A 448 2.65 -14.12 23.50
N VAL A 449 3.50 -13.77 24.47
CA VAL A 449 3.26 -14.10 25.89
C VAL A 449 3.60 -12.93 26.81
N SER A 450 2.60 -12.36 27.48
CA SER A 450 2.80 -11.41 28.57
C SER A 450 2.96 -12.17 29.89
N VAL A 451 4.14 -12.07 30.51
CA VAL A 451 4.36 -12.63 31.86
C VAL A 451 4.25 -11.51 32.89
N ILE A 452 3.24 -11.61 33.74
CA ILE A 452 2.93 -10.66 34.81
C ILE A 452 3.20 -11.28 36.19
N PRO A 453 3.50 -10.48 37.22
CA PRO A 453 3.78 -11.02 38.56
C PRO A 453 2.53 -11.67 39.18
N GLU A 454 1.37 -11.03 39.00
CA GLU A 454 0.06 -11.47 39.47
C GLU A 454 -1.02 -10.79 38.63
N PHE A 455 -2.22 -11.39 38.56
CA PHE A 455 -3.40 -10.70 38.05
C PHE A 455 -3.88 -9.70 39.09
N LYS A 456 -3.99 -8.42 38.71
CA LYS A 456 -4.44 -7.34 39.58
C LYS A 456 -5.97 -7.32 39.69
N GLU A 457 -6.51 -6.94 40.86
CA GLU A 457 -7.93 -6.59 41.01
C GLU A 457 -8.19 -5.12 40.66
N ASP A 458 -7.19 -4.27 40.89
CA ASP A 458 -7.20 -2.84 40.57
C ASP A 458 -6.23 -2.58 39.42
N PHE A 459 -6.76 -2.23 38.26
CA PHE A 459 -5.96 -2.00 37.05
C PHE A 459 -6.68 -1.10 36.05
N TYR A 460 -6.01 -0.79 34.94
CA TYR A 460 -6.65 -0.17 33.79
C TYR A 460 -6.21 -0.86 32.50
N PHE A 461 -7.13 -0.90 31.55
CA PHE A 461 -6.88 -1.28 30.16
C PHE A 461 -7.31 -0.13 29.24
N VAL A 462 -6.85 -0.17 27.99
CA VAL A 462 -7.16 0.86 26.99
C VAL A 462 -7.94 0.25 25.84
N HIS A 463 -8.90 0.99 25.32
CA HIS A 463 -9.67 0.66 24.12
C HIS A 463 -9.30 1.62 22.99
N LEU A 464 -8.93 1.04 21.85
CA LEU A 464 -8.54 1.66 20.59
C LEU A 464 -9.44 1.15 19.46
N THR A 465 -9.55 1.92 18.37
CA THR A 465 -10.31 1.52 17.19
C THR A 465 -9.95 2.35 15.97
N ASP A 466 -10.24 1.84 14.76
CA ASP A 466 -10.24 2.58 13.49
C ASP A 466 -8.91 3.31 13.24
N THR A 467 -7.86 2.52 12.98
CA THR A 467 -6.54 3.06 12.63
C THR A 467 -6.38 3.31 11.13
N HIS A 468 -7.14 2.62 10.27
CA HIS A 468 -7.11 2.77 8.80
C HIS A 468 -5.68 2.78 8.20
N LEU A 469 -4.82 1.87 8.65
CA LEU A 469 -3.44 1.87 8.19
C LEU A 469 -3.37 1.47 6.71
N PRO A 470 -2.38 2.02 5.98
CA PRO A 470 -1.49 3.12 6.35
C PRO A 470 -2.05 4.51 6.02
N THR A 471 -3.23 4.57 5.41
CA THR A 471 -3.89 5.76 4.88
C THR A 471 -5.39 5.57 4.94
N HIS A 472 -6.15 6.62 5.24
CA HIS A 472 -7.61 6.59 5.13
C HIS A 472 -8.12 6.83 3.69
N LEU A 473 -7.20 6.97 2.73
CA LEU A 473 -7.53 7.08 1.31
C LEU A 473 -7.66 5.69 0.68
N PHE A 474 -8.73 5.48 -0.08
CA PHE A 474 -8.88 4.28 -0.91
C PHE A 474 -7.88 4.29 -2.06
N LEU A 475 -7.45 3.10 -2.51
CA LEU A 475 -6.42 2.86 -3.51
C LEU A 475 -6.53 3.74 -4.77
N LEU A 476 -7.76 4.01 -5.22
CA LEU A 476 -8.04 4.77 -6.44
C LEU A 476 -7.99 6.30 -6.23
N GLN A 477 -7.91 6.77 -4.99
CA GLN A 477 -7.86 8.18 -4.64
C GLN A 477 -6.43 8.73 -4.77
N ALA A 478 -6.33 9.97 -5.24
CA ALA A 478 -5.05 10.63 -5.45
C ALA A 478 -4.25 10.73 -4.14
N GLY A 479 -3.01 10.22 -4.15
CA GLY A 479 -2.10 10.29 -3.01
C GLY A 479 -2.10 9.06 -2.09
N ALA A 480 -3.08 8.15 -2.20
CA ALA A 480 -3.22 6.97 -1.32
C ALA A 480 -1.95 6.11 -1.24
N VAL A 481 -1.23 5.97 -2.34
CA VAL A 481 0.01 5.17 -2.40
C VAL A 481 1.13 5.73 -1.53
N SER A 482 1.23 7.05 -1.45
CA SER A 482 2.29 7.74 -0.73
C SER A 482 1.89 8.21 0.65
N ASP A 483 0.59 8.18 0.95
CA ASP A 483 0.07 8.60 2.24
C ASP A 483 0.36 7.54 3.31
N THR A 484 0.91 8.01 4.41
CA THR A 484 1.28 7.22 5.59
C THR A 484 0.88 7.94 6.87
N SER A 485 0.00 8.93 6.78
CA SER A 485 -0.41 9.80 7.88
C SER A 485 -0.98 9.00 9.06
N GLU A 486 -1.73 7.94 8.77
CA GLU A 486 -2.34 7.08 9.79
C GLU A 486 -1.31 6.27 10.59
N GLU A 487 -0.13 6.01 10.01
CA GLU A 487 0.97 5.41 10.75
C GLU A 487 1.55 6.37 11.80
N GLU A 488 1.63 7.67 11.47
CA GLU A 488 2.08 8.71 12.41
C GLU A 488 1.08 8.87 13.55
N ASP A 489 -0.21 8.84 13.23
CA ASP A 489 -1.29 8.92 14.22
C ASP A 489 -1.27 7.71 15.16
N PHE A 490 -1.11 6.51 14.61
CA PHE A 490 -1.04 5.30 15.42
C PHE A 490 0.23 5.26 16.30
N LEU A 491 1.38 5.69 15.77
CA LEU A 491 2.62 5.78 16.55
C LEU A 491 2.51 6.76 17.72
N ALA A 492 1.86 7.91 17.54
CA ALA A 492 1.62 8.85 18.62
C ALA A 492 0.79 8.24 19.75
N VAL A 493 -0.25 7.47 19.41
CA VAL A 493 -1.05 6.74 20.39
C VAL A 493 -0.23 5.64 21.08
N ILE A 494 0.57 4.87 20.33
CA ILE A 494 1.45 3.83 20.89
C ILE A 494 2.44 4.43 21.91
N ASP A 495 3.03 5.58 21.60
CA ASP A 495 3.97 6.26 22.51
C ASP A 495 3.29 6.65 23.83
N ASP A 496 2.06 7.17 23.77
CA ASP A 496 1.23 7.43 24.96
C ASP A 496 0.95 6.13 25.74
N ILE A 497 0.49 5.08 25.06
CA ILE A 497 0.12 3.82 25.70
C ILE A 497 1.33 3.15 26.38
N ASN A 498 2.49 3.17 25.74
CA ASN A 498 3.72 2.62 26.31
C ASN A 498 4.14 3.36 27.58
N LEU A 499 3.91 4.68 27.66
CA LEU A 499 4.15 5.43 28.89
C LEU A 499 3.07 5.16 29.94
N ILE A 500 1.80 5.13 29.55
CA ILE A 500 0.65 4.85 30.43
C ILE A 500 0.78 3.45 31.04
N ASN A 501 1.33 2.49 30.30
CA ASN A 501 1.56 1.11 30.72
C ASN A 501 0.30 0.43 31.30
N PRO A 502 -0.79 0.32 30.51
CA PRO A 502 -1.97 -0.44 30.92
C PRO A 502 -1.68 -1.95 30.97
N GLU A 503 -2.56 -2.73 31.59
CA GLU A 503 -2.38 -4.19 31.63
C GLU A 503 -2.49 -4.83 30.24
N PHE A 504 -3.32 -4.26 29.38
CA PHE A 504 -3.49 -4.64 27.99
C PHE A 504 -4.26 -3.56 27.22
N VAL A 505 -4.26 -3.72 25.90
CA VAL A 505 -5.05 -2.93 24.95
C VAL A 505 -6.09 -3.83 24.29
N LEU A 506 -7.31 -3.31 24.11
CA LEU A 506 -8.33 -3.86 23.22
C LEU A 506 -8.39 -2.97 21.96
N LEU A 507 -8.20 -3.56 20.78
CA LEU A 507 -8.27 -2.86 19.50
C LEU A 507 -9.43 -3.43 18.66
N THR A 508 -10.46 -2.62 18.41
CA THR A 508 -11.73 -3.09 17.81
C THR A 508 -11.81 -2.93 16.29
N GLY A 509 -10.77 -3.32 15.58
CA GLY A 509 -10.81 -3.44 14.11
C GLY A 509 -10.68 -2.13 13.35
N ASP A 510 -10.81 -2.27 12.03
CA ASP A 510 -10.38 -1.32 11.01
C ASP A 510 -8.92 -0.93 11.25
N LEU A 511 -8.12 -1.99 11.44
CA LEU A 511 -6.66 -1.87 11.54
C LEU A 511 -6.12 -1.33 10.22
N LEU A 512 -6.61 -1.87 9.11
CA LEU A 512 -6.25 -1.50 7.75
C LEU A 512 -7.38 -0.71 7.08
N ASN A 513 -7.04 0.11 6.10
CA ASN A 513 -8.06 0.75 5.26
C ASN A 513 -8.58 -0.16 4.14
N GLU A 514 -7.75 -1.04 3.58
CA GLU A 514 -8.17 -2.03 2.59
C GLU A 514 -7.38 -3.33 2.81
N GLY A 515 -8.02 -4.32 3.44
CA GLY A 515 -7.38 -5.59 3.82
C GLY A 515 -6.92 -6.44 2.63
N GLU A 516 -7.44 -6.22 1.43
CA GLU A 516 -7.10 -6.98 0.23
C GLU A 516 -5.79 -6.55 -0.46
N LEU A 517 -5.12 -5.51 0.05
CA LEU A 517 -3.98 -4.87 -0.64
C LEU A 517 -2.59 -5.42 -0.30
N GLU A 518 -2.49 -6.43 0.56
CA GLU A 518 -1.19 -6.96 0.99
C GLU A 518 -0.32 -7.39 -0.18
N GLU A 519 -0.71 -8.46 -0.88
CA GLU A 519 -0.03 -8.95 -2.08
C GLU A 519 -0.58 -8.27 -3.33
N PHE A 520 -1.84 -7.81 -3.28
CA PHE A 520 -2.43 -7.12 -4.41
C PHE A 520 -1.77 -5.75 -4.61
N LEU A 521 -1.06 -5.60 -5.72
CA LEU A 521 -0.18 -4.45 -6.01
C LEU A 521 1.01 -4.29 -5.05
N GLY A 522 1.29 -5.29 -4.20
CA GLY A 522 2.39 -5.29 -3.24
C GLY A 522 2.37 -4.10 -2.29
N ARG A 523 1.20 -3.77 -1.70
CA ARG A 523 1.11 -2.63 -0.77
C ARG A 523 1.57 -2.96 0.64
N HIS A 524 1.59 -4.23 1.01
CA HIS A 524 2.13 -4.71 2.29
C HIS A 524 1.43 -4.11 3.52
N TYR A 525 0.10 -3.89 3.46
CA TYR A 525 -0.67 -3.26 4.53
C TYR A 525 -0.67 -4.07 5.85
N PHE A 526 -0.88 -5.38 5.78
CA PHE A 526 -0.75 -6.27 6.95
C PHE A 526 0.66 -6.27 7.49
N SER A 527 1.67 -6.32 6.61
CA SER A 527 3.08 -6.28 7.00
C SER A 527 3.43 -4.99 7.77
N ARG A 528 2.96 -3.84 7.28
CA ARG A 528 3.14 -2.53 7.92
C ARG A 528 2.44 -2.48 9.27
N ALA A 529 1.18 -2.92 9.31
CA ALA A 529 0.41 -2.94 10.55
C ALA A 529 1.03 -3.86 11.62
N GLN A 530 1.51 -5.05 11.25
CA GLN A 530 2.26 -5.92 12.17
C GLN A 530 3.51 -5.21 12.71
N GLN A 531 4.30 -4.55 11.87
CA GLN A 531 5.48 -3.80 12.31
C GLN A 531 5.12 -2.73 13.34
N LEU A 532 4.03 -1.98 13.13
CA LEU A 532 3.55 -0.98 14.09
C LEU A 532 3.03 -1.63 15.38
N LEU A 533 2.29 -2.74 15.29
CA LEU A 533 1.83 -3.49 16.47
C LEU A 533 2.98 -4.01 17.34
N THR A 534 4.14 -4.36 16.75
CA THR A 534 5.35 -4.73 17.53
C THR A 534 5.96 -3.56 18.32
N ARG A 535 5.44 -2.33 18.18
CA ARG A 535 5.88 -1.17 18.96
C ARG A 535 5.18 -1.06 20.31
N PHE A 536 4.08 -1.78 20.53
CA PHE A 536 3.46 -1.87 21.85
C PHE A 536 4.34 -2.67 22.81
N GLU A 537 4.47 -2.18 24.03
CA GLU A 537 5.19 -2.84 25.11
C GLU A 537 4.25 -3.61 26.07
N VAL A 538 2.95 -3.49 25.83
CA VAL A 538 1.84 -4.13 26.55
C VAL A 538 1.04 -5.01 25.57
N PRO A 539 0.41 -6.10 26.04
CA PRO A 539 -0.32 -7.02 25.16
C PRO A 539 -1.51 -6.33 24.46
N VAL A 540 -1.70 -6.62 23.17
CA VAL A 540 -2.80 -6.11 22.34
C VAL A 540 -3.73 -7.26 21.96
N PHE A 541 -5.00 -7.14 22.32
CA PHE A 541 -6.07 -8.02 21.87
C PHE A 541 -6.85 -7.32 20.77
N LEU A 542 -6.73 -7.82 19.55
CA LEU A 542 -7.30 -7.24 18.35
C LEU A 542 -8.41 -8.14 17.78
N VAL A 543 -9.47 -7.52 17.28
CA VAL A 543 -10.51 -8.13 16.43
C VAL A 543 -10.55 -7.41 15.09
N ALA A 544 -11.03 -8.08 14.03
CA ALA A 544 -11.19 -7.46 12.72
C ALA A 544 -12.35 -6.46 12.68
N GLY A 545 -12.23 -5.45 11.82
CA GLY A 545 -13.31 -4.58 11.37
C GLY A 545 -13.72 -4.84 9.93
N ASN A 546 -14.65 -4.05 9.39
CA ASN A 546 -15.14 -4.29 8.02
C ASN A 546 -14.11 -3.96 6.94
N HIS A 547 -13.20 -3.02 7.16
CA HIS A 547 -12.12 -2.74 6.19
C HIS A 547 -11.05 -3.85 6.18
N ASP A 548 -10.92 -4.58 7.28
CA ASP A 548 -9.92 -5.65 7.43
C ASP A 548 -10.31 -6.93 6.67
N ILE A 549 -11.61 -7.28 6.67
CA ILE A 549 -12.10 -8.59 6.19
C ILE A 549 -13.31 -8.52 5.24
N GLY A 550 -13.83 -7.34 4.93
CA GLY A 550 -15.05 -7.16 4.13
C GLY A 550 -14.84 -7.25 2.61
N GLY A 551 -13.66 -6.84 2.11
CA GLY A 551 -13.28 -6.85 0.69
C GLY A 551 -14.10 -5.87 -0.17
N TRP A 552 -13.47 -4.86 -0.77
CA TRP A 552 -14.22 -3.82 -1.46
C TRP A 552 -14.60 -4.20 -2.90
N PRO A 553 -15.86 -4.08 -3.33
CA PRO A 553 -16.26 -4.32 -4.72
C PRO A 553 -15.57 -3.40 -5.74
N SER A 554 -15.12 -2.23 -5.29
CA SER A 554 -14.38 -1.25 -6.08
C SER A 554 -12.90 -1.58 -6.24
N THR A 555 -12.39 -2.55 -5.50
CA THR A 555 -10.97 -2.89 -5.44
C THR A 555 -10.79 -4.25 -6.11
N ALA A 556 -9.82 -4.34 -7.02
CA ALA A 556 -9.79 -5.40 -8.04
C ALA A 556 -9.37 -6.85 -7.63
N PRO A 557 -8.99 -7.20 -6.38
CA PRO A 557 -8.78 -8.58 -5.96
C PRO A 557 -10.02 -9.47 -6.08
N PRO A 558 -9.84 -10.81 -6.16
CA PRO A 558 -10.95 -11.74 -6.01
C PRO A 558 -11.66 -11.60 -4.66
N ALA A 559 -12.98 -11.83 -4.66
CA ALA A 559 -13.77 -11.85 -3.43
C ALA A 559 -13.17 -12.83 -2.39
N GLY A 560 -13.12 -12.38 -1.14
CA GLY A 560 -12.57 -13.09 0.01
C GLY A 560 -11.08 -12.93 0.23
N THR A 561 -10.36 -12.15 -0.59
CA THR A 561 -8.93 -11.92 -0.40
C THR A 561 -8.64 -11.26 0.95
N ALA A 562 -9.32 -10.16 1.30
CA ALA A 562 -9.10 -9.45 2.57
C ALA A 562 -9.19 -10.38 3.79
N ARG A 563 -10.24 -11.21 3.83
CA ARG A 563 -10.46 -12.17 4.91
C ARG A 563 -9.42 -13.30 4.95
N GLN A 564 -9.02 -13.80 3.79
CA GLN A 564 -7.97 -14.83 3.71
C GLN A 564 -6.61 -14.27 4.14
N ASP A 565 -6.28 -13.05 3.75
CA ASP A 565 -5.06 -12.37 4.21
C ASP A 565 -5.13 -12.10 5.71
N TRP A 566 -6.27 -11.64 6.25
CA TRP A 566 -6.45 -11.55 7.71
C TRP A 566 -6.15 -12.89 8.40
N TRP A 567 -6.68 -14.00 7.89
CA TRP A 567 -6.37 -15.32 8.43
C TRP A 567 -4.91 -15.72 8.32
N ARG A 568 -4.21 -15.23 7.30
CA ARG A 568 -2.79 -15.47 7.08
C ARG A 568 -1.91 -14.70 8.07
N PHE A 569 -2.26 -13.49 8.50
CA PHE A 569 -1.41 -12.67 9.38
C PHE A 569 -1.85 -12.61 10.84
N PHE A 570 -3.17 -12.64 11.08
CA PHE A 570 -3.76 -12.41 12.40
C PHE A 570 -4.77 -13.49 12.80
N GLY A 571 -5.23 -14.32 11.85
CA GLY A 571 -6.30 -15.30 12.08
C GLY A 571 -5.85 -16.75 12.23
N TRP A 572 -6.71 -17.68 11.82
CA TRP A 572 -6.34 -19.09 11.79
C TRP A 572 -6.78 -19.70 10.47
N GLU A 573 -5.86 -20.34 9.76
CA GLU A 573 -6.15 -20.97 8.46
C GLU A 573 -7.26 -22.03 8.56
N ARG A 574 -7.45 -22.65 9.73
CA ARG A 574 -8.54 -23.61 9.99
C ARG A 574 -9.95 -23.02 9.81
N LEU A 575 -10.11 -21.69 9.86
CA LEU A 575 -11.40 -21.03 9.67
C LEU A 575 -11.93 -21.17 8.22
N ALA A 576 -11.05 -21.47 7.26
CA ALA A 576 -11.46 -21.81 5.90
C ALA A 576 -12.32 -23.07 5.82
N ASP A 577 -12.10 -24.05 6.72
CA ASP A 577 -12.91 -25.27 6.82
C ASP A 577 -12.92 -25.84 8.25
N PRO A 578 -13.63 -25.20 9.20
CA PRO A 578 -13.62 -25.62 10.59
C PRO A 578 -14.50 -26.87 10.79
N PRO A 579 -14.32 -27.58 11.91
CA PRO A 579 -15.18 -28.70 12.28
C PRO A 579 -16.66 -28.35 12.22
N SER A 580 -17.49 -29.35 11.89
CA SER A 580 -18.94 -29.17 11.83
C SER A 580 -19.50 -28.65 13.16
N GLY A 581 -20.19 -27.50 13.12
CA GLY A 581 -20.79 -26.85 14.27
C GLY A 581 -19.91 -25.80 14.96
N SER A 582 -18.65 -25.64 14.53
CA SER A 582 -17.78 -24.54 14.98
C SER A 582 -18.02 -23.26 14.15
N PRO A 583 -17.81 -22.07 14.74
CA PRO A 583 -17.81 -20.82 13.99
C PRO A 583 -16.74 -20.80 12.89
N ARG A 584 -17.01 -20.05 11.81
CA ARG A 584 -16.05 -19.70 10.74
C ARG A 584 -15.40 -18.32 10.94
N THR A 585 -15.66 -17.73 12.09
CA THR A 585 -15.27 -16.39 12.52
C THR A 585 -14.16 -16.50 13.57
N GLN A 586 -13.25 -15.53 13.60
CA GLN A 586 -12.16 -15.50 14.58
C GLN A 586 -12.64 -14.94 15.93
N ASP A 587 -13.35 -15.77 16.69
CA ASP A 587 -13.82 -15.41 18.03
C ASP A 587 -12.90 -15.98 19.11
N TYR A 588 -12.65 -15.19 20.15
CA TYR A 588 -11.86 -15.64 21.30
C TYR A 588 -12.25 -14.93 22.58
N SER A 589 -11.85 -15.54 23.71
CA SER A 589 -11.98 -14.93 25.02
C SER A 589 -10.76 -15.18 25.88
N PHE A 590 -10.61 -14.34 26.90
CA PHE A 590 -9.59 -14.45 27.92
C PHE A 590 -10.09 -13.86 29.24
N ASP A 591 -9.46 -14.26 30.35
CA ASP A 591 -9.74 -13.73 31.67
C ASP A 591 -8.56 -12.86 32.14
N TYR A 592 -8.88 -11.75 32.80
CA TYR A 592 -7.92 -11.00 33.61
C TYR A 592 -8.52 -10.76 34.99
N GLY A 593 -7.92 -11.35 36.01
CA GLY A 593 -8.44 -11.29 37.37
C GLY A 593 -9.86 -11.87 37.45
N SER A 594 -10.81 -11.05 37.89
CA SER A 594 -12.23 -11.41 38.01
C SER A 594 -13.09 -11.00 36.81
N VAL A 595 -12.50 -10.47 35.73
CA VAL A 595 -13.21 -9.99 34.54
C VAL A 595 -12.95 -10.90 33.33
N HIS A 596 -14.02 -11.23 32.62
CA HIS A 596 -13.98 -12.03 31.39
C HIS A 596 -14.13 -11.13 30.16
N PHE A 597 -13.26 -11.29 29.16
CA PHE A 597 -13.24 -10.49 27.94
C PHE A 597 -13.50 -11.38 26.74
N VAL A 598 -14.37 -10.94 25.83
CA VAL A 598 -14.73 -11.67 24.61
C VAL A 598 -14.55 -10.76 23.39
N GLY A 599 -13.67 -11.16 22.49
CA GLY A 599 -13.46 -10.53 21.19
C GLY A 599 -14.31 -11.23 20.14
N LEU A 600 -15.13 -10.47 19.42
CA LEU A 600 -15.96 -10.98 18.33
C LEU A 600 -15.53 -10.38 17.00
N GLU A 601 -15.40 -11.24 16.00
CA GLU A 601 -15.24 -10.82 14.62
C GLU A 601 -16.58 -10.32 14.07
N SER A 602 -16.70 -9.03 13.81
CA SER A 602 -17.87 -8.42 13.16
C SER A 602 -17.47 -7.84 11.81
N TYR A 603 -18.35 -7.92 10.81
CA TYR A 603 -18.02 -7.52 9.44
C TYR A 603 -19.23 -6.98 8.68
N ASP A 604 -18.95 -6.32 7.57
CA ASP A 604 -19.86 -6.18 6.44
C ASP A 604 -19.23 -6.93 5.26
N ASN A 605 -19.98 -7.82 4.61
CA ASN A 605 -19.50 -8.75 3.59
C ASN A 605 -19.63 -8.11 2.21
N TYR A 606 -18.92 -7.00 2.01
CA TYR A 606 -19.10 -6.12 0.85
C TYR A 606 -18.92 -6.83 -0.50
N ASP A 607 -17.99 -7.79 -0.60
CA ASP A 607 -17.70 -8.55 -1.82
C ASP A 607 -18.58 -9.81 -2.02
N ASP A 608 -19.57 -10.02 -1.15
CA ASP A 608 -20.47 -11.18 -1.16
C ASP A 608 -19.69 -12.51 -1.14
N TRP A 609 -18.58 -12.59 -0.40
CA TRP A 609 -17.80 -13.82 -0.30
C TRP A 609 -18.52 -14.86 0.58
N MET A 610 -18.72 -16.06 0.03
CA MET A 610 -19.38 -17.20 0.71
C MET A 610 -20.65 -16.83 1.53
N PRO A 611 -21.68 -16.25 0.89
CA PRO A 611 -22.84 -15.70 1.59
C PRO A 611 -23.67 -16.75 2.33
N GLN A 612 -23.55 -18.03 1.96
CA GLN A 612 -24.19 -19.13 2.69
C GLN A 612 -23.67 -19.31 4.13
N TYR A 613 -22.49 -18.78 4.45
CA TYR A 613 -21.88 -18.86 5.77
C TYR A 613 -21.90 -17.52 6.51
N TYR A 614 -21.50 -16.46 5.83
CA TYR A 614 -21.35 -15.13 6.44
C TYR A 614 -22.61 -14.27 6.31
N GLY A 615 -23.44 -14.52 5.30
CA GLY A 615 -24.56 -13.62 5.00
C GLY A 615 -24.07 -12.23 4.60
N GLU A 616 -24.82 -11.21 5.00
CA GLU A 616 -24.56 -9.81 4.66
C GLU A 616 -23.62 -9.15 5.67
N ALA A 617 -23.93 -9.17 6.97
CA ALA A 617 -23.15 -8.43 7.96
C ALA A 617 -23.29 -8.96 9.40
N SER A 618 -22.53 -8.35 10.32
CA SER A 618 -22.52 -8.54 11.78
C SER A 618 -22.03 -9.91 12.24
N PHE A 619 -22.95 -10.78 12.66
CA PHE A 619 -22.61 -12.01 13.36
C PHE A 619 -23.36 -13.21 12.80
N THR A 620 -22.65 -14.33 12.68
CA THR A 620 -23.28 -15.60 12.27
C THR A 620 -24.07 -16.22 13.42
N ALA A 621 -25.07 -17.05 13.11
CA ALA A 621 -25.80 -17.78 14.14
C ALA A 621 -24.89 -18.70 14.98
N ALA A 622 -23.90 -19.36 14.35
CA ALA A 622 -22.96 -20.23 15.05
C ALA A 622 -22.05 -19.45 16.02
N GLN A 623 -21.65 -18.24 15.64
CA GLN A 623 -20.90 -17.31 16.49
C GLN A 623 -21.71 -16.86 17.70
N LEU A 624 -22.99 -16.49 17.53
CA LEU A 624 -23.86 -16.11 18.65
C LEU A 624 -24.17 -17.29 19.59
N ASP A 625 -24.26 -18.51 19.07
CA ASP A 625 -24.37 -19.73 19.87
C ASP A 625 -23.08 -20.01 20.66
N TRP A 626 -21.92 -19.76 20.06
CA TRP A 626 -20.62 -19.85 20.74
C TRP A 626 -20.51 -18.82 21.86
N LEU A 627 -20.87 -17.56 21.59
CA LEU A 627 -20.85 -16.45 22.56
C LEU A 627 -21.69 -16.79 23.80
N GLN A 628 -22.92 -17.28 23.63
CA GLN A 628 -23.77 -17.68 24.75
C GLN A 628 -23.15 -18.81 25.59
N GLN A 629 -22.51 -19.78 24.95
CA GLN A 629 -21.82 -20.87 25.65
C GLN A 629 -20.62 -20.35 26.43
N ASP A 630 -19.87 -19.42 25.87
CA ASP A 630 -18.70 -18.83 26.50
C ASP A 630 -19.09 -17.98 27.73
N LEU A 631 -20.05 -17.07 27.56
CA LEU A 631 -20.61 -16.28 28.66
C LEU A 631 -21.22 -17.16 29.78
N THR A 632 -21.78 -18.32 29.43
CA THR A 632 -22.27 -19.29 30.42
C THR A 632 -21.13 -19.88 31.24
N LYS A 633 -19.98 -20.21 30.61
CA LYS A 633 -18.78 -20.70 31.31
C LYS A 633 -18.20 -19.62 32.23
N ALA A 634 -18.24 -18.37 31.79
CA ALA A 634 -17.78 -17.20 32.54
C ALA A 634 -18.83 -16.62 33.51
N SER A 635 -19.91 -17.35 33.82
CA SER A 635 -20.99 -16.86 34.69
C SER A 635 -20.58 -16.58 36.14
N GLN A 636 -19.37 -16.94 36.54
CA GLN A 636 -18.81 -16.64 37.87
C GLN A 636 -17.90 -15.40 37.88
N SER A 637 -17.60 -14.80 36.72
CA SER A 637 -16.84 -13.57 36.61
C SER A 637 -17.64 -12.38 37.16
N ASN A 638 -16.96 -11.42 37.79
CA ASN A 638 -17.59 -10.21 38.33
C ASN A 638 -18.16 -9.34 37.22
N ALA A 639 -17.47 -9.31 36.08
CA ALA A 639 -17.92 -8.62 34.88
C ALA A 639 -17.54 -9.40 33.61
N ARG A 640 -18.33 -9.23 32.56
CA ARG A 640 -18.08 -9.68 31.20
C ARG A 640 -18.06 -8.48 30.27
N VAL A 641 -17.01 -8.37 29.46
CA VAL A 641 -16.76 -7.30 28.51
C VAL A 641 -16.74 -7.90 27.11
N LEU A 642 -17.58 -7.39 26.22
CA LEU A 642 -17.49 -7.66 24.78
C LEU A 642 -16.70 -6.54 24.11
N PHE A 643 -15.85 -6.90 23.16
CA PHE A 643 -15.23 -5.96 22.24
C PHE A 643 -15.34 -6.48 20.82
N TYR A 644 -15.83 -5.64 19.91
CA TYR A 644 -16.17 -5.97 18.53
C TYR A 644 -16.15 -4.68 17.71
N HIS A 645 -16.03 -4.75 16.39
CA HIS A 645 -15.95 -3.54 15.57
C HIS A 645 -17.29 -2.82 15.48
N TYR A 646 -18.36 -3.51 15.02
CA TYR A 646 -19.71 -2.95 14.96
C TYR A 646 -20.79 -4.02 14.81
N ASP A 647 -21.97 -3.79 15.40
CA ASP A 647 -23.15 -4.64 15.21
C ASP A 647 -24.10 -4.01 14.17
N PHE A 648 -23.77 -4.20 12.89
CA PHE A 648 -24.52 -3.69 11.74
C PHE A 648 -26.00 -4.12 11.69
N SER A 649 -26.40 -5.14 12.46
CA SER A 649 -27.73 -5.77 12.42
C SER A 649 -28.49 -5.68 13.75
N ASP A 650 -28.00 -4.89 14.72
CA ASP A 650 -28.61 -4.72 16.05
C ASP A 650 -28.94 -6.06 16.75
N GLN A 651 -28.03 -7.04 16.67
CA GLN A 651 -28.21 -8.41 17.20
C GLN A 651 -27.87 -8.56 18.69
N LEU A 652 -27.01 -7.71 19.25
CA LEU A 652 -26.49 -7.80 20.61
C LEU A 652 -27.34 -7.01 21.60
N ASP A 653 -28.11 -7.71 22.43
CA ASP A 653 -28.73 -7.14 23.64
C ASP A 653 -27.84 -7.43 24.85
N LEU A 654 -26.98 -6.47 25.22
CA LEU A 654 -26.03 -6.63 26.34
C LEU A 654 -26.74 -6.98 27.65
N GLN A 655 -27.92 -6.41 27.91
CA GLN A 655 -28.66 -6.69 29.13
C GLN A 655 -29.19 -8.13 29.15
N ALA A 656 -29.72 -8.62 28.02
CA ALA A 656 -30.19 -10.00 27.89
C ALA A 656 -29.05 -11.02 27.96
N LEU A 657 -27.88 -10.70 27.41
CA LEU A 657 -26.65 -11.48 27.51
C LEU A 657 -26.03 -11.43 28.92
N GLY A 658 -26.46 -10.48 29.74
CA GLY A 658 -25.90 -10.21 31.05
C GLY A 658 -24.48 -9.65 30.97
N VAL A 659 -24.11 -8.98 29.89
CA VAL A 659 -22.79 -8.35 29.70
C VAL A 659 -22.79 -6.97 30.35
N GLU A 660 -21.71 -6.65 31.06
CA GLU A 660 -21.58 -5.37 31.77
C GLU A 660 -21.10 -4.22 30.87
N MET A 661 -20.34 -4.53 29.82
CA MET A 661 -19.78 -3.56 28.89
C MET A 661 -19.61 -4.14 27.47
N GLY A 662 -20.03 -3.39 26.46
CA GLY A 662 -19.66 -3.55 25.05
C GLY A 662 -18.81 -2.35 24.61
N LEU A 663 -17.68 -2.64 23.97
CA LEU A 663 -16.74 -1.66 23.42
C LEU A 663 -16.65 -1.86 21.91
N TRP A 664 -16.88 -0.80 21.14
CA TRP A 664 -16.93 -0.87 19.67
C TRP A 664 -16.47 0.41 18.97
N GLY A 665 -16.37 0.39 17.65
CA GLY A 665 -15.76 1.42 16.80
C GLY A 665 -16.60 1.85 15.62
N HIS A 666 -16.03 1.88 14.42
CA HIS A 666 -16.68 2.02 13.11
C HIS A 666 -17.23 3.41 12.76
N ILE A 667 -17.80 4.11 13.75
CA ILE A 667 -18.54 5.36 13.50
C ILE A 667 -17.70 6.62 13.65
N HIS A 668 -16.41 6.47 13.97
CA HIS A 668 -15.39 7.52 14.11
C HIS A 668 -15.84 8.67 15.03
N ARG A 669 -16.46 8.32 16.16
CA ARG A 669 -16.87 9.26 17.21
C ARG A 669 -17.26 8.53 18.48
N ASP A 670 -17.26 9.24 19.60
CA ASP A 670 -17.85 8.73 20.83
C ASP A 670 -19.37 8.59 20.73
N GLU A 671 -19.87 7.42 21.17
CA GLU A 671 -21.30 7.15 21.35
C GLU A 671 -21.53 6.34 22.63
N GLY A 672 -22.72 6.47 23.22
CA GLY A 672 -23.08 5.81 24.48
C GLY A 672 -22.93 6.68 25.73
N SER A 673 -23.04 6.05 26.90
CA SER A 673 -23.00 6.74 28.20
C SER A 673 -22.09 6.06 29.21
N ILE A 674 -21.00 6.72 29.59
CA ILE A 674 -20.08 6.27 30.65
C ILE A 674 -20.69 6.26 32.07
N SER A 675 -21.98 6.59 32.19
CA SER A 675 -22.71 6.66 33.47
C SER A 675 -23.92 5.73 33.55
N GLN A 676 -24.25 5.03 32.46
CA GLN A 676 -25.40 4.13 32.38
C GLN A 676 -24.94 2.71 32.04
N ARG A 677 -25.35 1.74 32.87
CA ARG A 677 -25.06 0.32 32.67
C ARG A 677 -26.25 -0.41 31.98
N PRO A 678 -26.00 -1.49 31.20
CA PRO A 678 -24.68 -1.91 30.72
C PRO A 678 -24.04 -0.81 29.88
N PHE A 679 -22.72 -0.70 29.95
CA PHE A 679 -22.01 0.30 29.16
C PHE A 679 -21.97 -0.18 27.73
N ASP A 680 -22.52 0.59 26.80
CA ASP A 680 -22.48 0.30 25.38
C ASP A 680 -21.83 1.50 24.70
N LEU A 681 -20.55 1.38 24.36
CA LEU A 681 -19.70 2.53 24.13
C LEU A 681 -18.89 2.41 22.85
N SER A 682 -19.10 3.37 21.95
CA SER A 682 -18.17 3.64 20.85
C SER A 682 -17.05 4.56 21.31
N THR A 683 -15.84 4.32 20.84
CA THR A 683 -14.67 5.18 21.06
C THR A 683 -14.33 5.92 19.75
N ASN A 684 -13.99 7.21 19.85
CA ASN A 684 -13.50 7.97 18.69
C ASN A 684 -12.26 7.31 18.05
N ASN A 685 -12.08 7.49 16.74
CA ASN A 685 -11.06 6.83 15.94
C ASN A 685 -9.63 7.33 16.24
N ILE A 686 -8.65 6.52 15.87
CA ILE A 686 -7.24 6.94 15.89
C ILE A 686 -6.93 7.81 14.67
N SER A 687 -7.53 7.50 13.53
CA SER A 687 -7.19 8.10 12.23
C SER A 687 -7.55 9.59 12.07
N ASP A 688 -7.22 10.17 10.91
CA ASP A 688 -7.57 11.55 10.53
C ASP A 688 -7.02 12.64 11.49
N GLY A 689 -5.94 12.34 12.22
CA GLY A 689 -5.35 13.21 13.22
C GLY A 689 -6.08 13.27 14.56
N GLU A 690 -7.12 12.45 14.78
CA GLU A 690 -7.90 12.41 16.03
C GLU A 690 -7.08 11.78 17.17
N ARG A 691 -6.31 10.73 16.87
CA ARG A 691 -5.40 10.03 17.80
C ARG A 691 -6.05 9.68 19.13
N SER A 692 -7.29 9.24 19.05
CA SER A 692 -8.14 9.06 20.22
C SER A 692 -7.97 7.69 20.85
N TYR A 693 -8.15 7.62 22.16
CA TYR A 693 -8.20 6.37 22.93
C TYR A 693 -9.01 6.52 24.21
N ARG A 694 -9.57 5.42 24.71
CA ARG A 694 -10.35 5.40 25.95
C ARG A 694 -9.70 4.50 27.00
N MET A 695 -9.65 4.97 28.23
CA MET A 695 -9.22 4.16 29.37
C MET A 695 -10.44 3.55 30.08
N VAL A 696 -10.29 2.33 30.57
CA VAL A 696 -11.26 1.71 31.48
C VAL A 696 -10.53 1.24 32.72
N ARG A 697 -10.93 1.79 33.87
CA ARG A 697 -10.44 1.34 35.18
C ARG A 697 -11.29 0.19 35.68
N VAL A 698 -10.63 -0.79 36.26
CA VAL A 698 -11.25 -1.90 36.98
C VAL A 698 -10.85 -1.78 38.44
N VAL A 699 -11.83 -1.81 39.35
CA VAL A 699 -11.61 -1.76 40.79
C VAL A 699 -12.48 -2.84 41.43
N ASP A 700 -11.87 -3.81 42.08
CA ASP A 700 -12.56 -4.99 42.66
C ASP A 700 -13.52 -5.69 41.66
N GLY A 701 -13.14 -5.73 40.38
CA GLY A 701 -13.95 -6.30 39.29
C GLY A 701 -15.10 -5.42 38.77
N GLU A 702 -15.26 -4.19 39.29
CA GLU A 702 -16.21 -3.20 38.74
C GLU A 702 -15.56 -2.31 37.68
N LEU A 703 -16.27 -2.06 36.58
CA LEU A 703 -15.78 -1.28 35.44
C LEU A 703 -16.10 0.21 35.56
N PHE A 704 -15.13 1.08 35.25
CA PHE A 704 -15.23 2.54 35.25
C PHE A 704 -14.59 3.12 33.97
N PRO A 705 -15.36 3.25 32.88
CA PRO A 705 -14.86 3.84 31.64
C PRO A 705 -14.66 5.36 31.79
N SER A 706 -13.54 5.87 31.26
CA SER A 706 -13.28 7.31 31.15
C SER A 706 -13.97 7.91 29.92
N ARG A 707 -13.90 9.24 29.81
CA ARG A 707 -14.08 9.88 28.50
C ARG A 707 -12.90 9.52 27.61
N THR A 708 -13.12 9.59 26.31
CA THR A 708 -12.05 9.47 25.33
C THR A 708 -11.10 10.65 25.45
N VAL A 709 -9.81 10.37 25.37
CA VAL A 709 -8.71 11.33 25.37
C VAL A 709 -7.95 11.21 24.05
N THR A 710 -7.02 12.12 23.78
CA THR A 710 -6.21 12.14 22.54
C THR A 710 -4.74 12.29 22.86
N ALA A 711 -3.87 11.72 22.02
CA ALA A 711 -2.42 12.00 22.08
C ALA A 711 -2.07 13.45 21.65
N GLY A 712 -3.05 14.17 21.09
CA GLY A 712 -2.89 15.53 20.59
C GLY A 712 -2.32 15.59 19.18
N HIS A 713 -2.48 16.74 18.54
CA HIS A 713 -2.13 16.94 17.13
C HIS A 713 -0.64 16.68 16.82
N ASN A 714 0.25 16.74 17.80
CA ASN A 714 1.68 16.41 17.62
C ASN A 714 2.19 15.31 18.56
N GLY A 715 1.31 14.53 19.20
CA GLY A 715 1.74 13.58 20.25
C GLY A 715 2.26 14.32 21.48
N ASP A 716 1.62 15.46 21.82
CA ASP A 716 2.14 16.43 22.77
C ASP A 716 1.36 16.51 24.08
N GLU A 717 0.34 15.67 24.28
CA GLU A 717 -0.43 15.63 25.54
C GLU A 717 0.33 14.90 26.66
N LEU A 718 1.03 13.80 26.34
CA LEU A 718 1.80 13.03 27.31
C LEU A 718 3.28 12.92 26.85
N VAL A 719 4.15 13.76 27.41
CA VAL A 719 5.53 13.91 26.90
C VAL A 719 6.58 13.61 27.95
N VAL A 720 7.61 12.85 27.56
CA VAL A 720 8.82 12.62 28.36
C VAL A 720 10.02 13.31 27.72
N THR A 721 10.79 14.05 28.51
CA THR A 721 12.07 14.61 28.08
C THR A 721 13.19 14.21 29.03
N PHE A 722 14.27 13.65 28.49
CA PHE A 722 15.45 13.25 29.26
C PHE A 722 16.55 14.33 29.24
N SER A 723 17.22 14.52 30.38
CA SER A 723 18.38 15.40 30.51
C SER A 723 19.38 14.88 31.55
N PRO A 724 20.65 14.61 31.18
CA PRO A 724 21.17 14.49 29.81
C PRO A 724 20.48 13.35 29.02
N GLY A 725 20.92 13.08 27.78
CA GLY A 725 20.31 12.05 26.93
C GLY A 725 20.25 10.66 27.60
N ASN A 726 19.16 9.93 27.33
CA ASN A 726 18.90 8.58 27.84
C ASN A 726 19.55 7.51 26.95
N ASP A 727 20.87 7.56 26.84
CA ASP A 727 21.66 6.82 25.85
C ASP A 727 22.65 5.83 26.48
N GLY A 728 22.57 5.62 27.80
CA GLY A 728 23.49 4.73 28.51
C GLY A 728 24.88 5.32 28.77
N THR A 729 25.14 6.60 28.47
CA THR A 729 26.46 7.22 28.68
C THR A 729 26.58 8.03 29.97
N HIS A 730 25.47 8.27 30.66
CA HIS A 730 25.40 9.15 31.82
C HIS A 730 24.99 8.40 33.10
N THR A 731 25.70 8.64 34.21
CA THR A 731 25.41 7.98 35.51
C THR A 731 24.31 8.66 36.32
N GLU A 732 23.80 9.79 35.85
CA GLU A 732 22.63 10.49 36.41
C GLU A 732 21.81 10.99 35.23
N VAL A 733 20.55 10.55 35.13
CA VAL A 733 19.61 10.95 34.09
C VAL A 733 18.31 11.41 34.74
N LYS A 734 17.77 12.52 34.25
CA LYS A 734 16.49 13.09 34.70
C LYS A 734 15.47 12.97 33.59
N ALA A 735 14.31 12.39 33.88
CA ALA A 735 13.14 12.44 33.01
C ALA A 735 12.17 13.48 33.56
N LYS A 736 11.79 14.47 32.76
CA LYS A 736 10.64 15.32 33.02
C LYS A 736 9.46 14.77 32.23
N VAL A 737 8.43 14.35 32.94
CA VAL A 737 7.17 13.90 32.36
C VAL A 737 6.16 15.04 32.48
N VAL A 738 5.39 15.29 31.42
CA VAL A 738 4.29 16.24 31.40
C VAL A 738 3.04 15.47 30.98
N ASN A 739 2.05 15.41 31.85
CA ASN A 739 0.73 14.86 31.58
C ASN A 739 -0.26 16.02 31.47
N ARG A 740 -0.77 16.29 30.27
CA ARG A 740 -1.80 17.30 30.02
C ARG A 740 -3.20 16.71 29.92
N LEU A 741 -3.33 15.41 30.10
CA LEU A 741 -4.61 14.73 30.11
C LEU A 741 -5.29 14.95 31.47
N GLU A 742 -6.61 14.95 31.45
CA GLU A 742 -7.46 14.99 32.65
C GLU A 742 -7.47 13.64 33.40
N GLU A 743 -6.73 12.65 32.90
CA GLU A 743 -6.61 11.32 33.46
C GLU A 743 -5.34 11.15 34.31
N ARG A 744 -5.47 10.38 35.39
CA ARG A 744 -4.34 9.96 36.25
C ARG A 744 -3.79 8.63 35.72
N PHE A 745 -2.48 8.44 35.79
CA PHE A 745 -1.82 7.16 35.49
C PHE A 745 -0.94 6.75 36.67
N ASP A 746 -1.45 5.84 37.50
CA ASP A 746 -0.87 5.46 38.78
C ASP A 746 0.26 4.41 38.68
N ASP A 747 0.46 3.81 37.50
CA ASP A 747 1.55 2.87 37.23
C ASP A 747 2.26 3.14 35.88
N ALA A 748 2.30 4.41 35.45
CA ALA A 748 3.02 4.82 34.24
C ALA A 748 4.51 4.43 34.31
N GLN A 749 5.10 4.00 33.19
CA GLN A 749 6.41 3.35 33.19
C GLN A 749 7.46 4.14 32.40
N LEU A 750 8.57 4.48 33.06
CA LEU A 750 9.74 5.07 32.44
C LEU A 750 10.89 4.07 32.36
N LYS A 751 11.61 4.09 31.24
CA LYS A 751 12.84 3.30 31.05
C LYS A 751 14.07 4.21 31.05
N PHE A 752 14.97 3.99 31.99
CA PHE A 752 16.24 4.70 32.06
C PHE A 752 17.38 3.80 31.58
N VAL A 753 17.99 4.15 30.46
CA VAL A 753 19.16 3.48 29.90
C VAL A 753 20.41 4.11 30.50
N MET A 754 21.08 3.37 31.37
CA MET A 754 22.25 3.84 32.13
C MET A 754 23.49 3.03 31.74
N PRO A 755 24.70 3.56 31.96
CA PRO A 755 25.92 2.78 31.81
C PRO A 755 25.82 1.51 32.66
N ARG A 756 26.38 0.42 32.15
CA ARG A 756 26.45 -0.83 32.92
C ARG A 756 27.11 -0.57 34.28
N ALA A 757 26.31 -0.62 35.33
CA ALA A 757 26.72 -0.33 36.70
C ALA A 757 26.61 -1.60 37.55
N ALA A 758 27.55 -1.77 38.49
CA ALA A 758 27.66 -2.98 39.31
C ALA A 758 27.24 -2.77 40.79
N SER A 759 26.63 -1.62 41.15
CA SER A 759 26.15 -1.34 42.51
C SER A 759 25.18 -0.14 42.59
N ASP A 760 24.45 -0.08 43.73
CA ASP A 760 23.46 0.89 44.23
C ASP A 760 22.87 1.91 43.22
N VAL A 761 21.57 1.74 42.93
CA VAL A 761 20.73 2.68 42.18
C VAL A 761 19.90 3.53 43.14
N GLU A 762 19.91 4.84 42.93
CA GLU A 762 19.04 5.80 43.62
C GLU A 762 17.98 6.29 42.63
N VAL A 763 16.71 6.12 42.99
CA VAL A 763 15.56 6.63 42.22
C VAL A 763 14.83 7.67 43.04
N THR A 764 14.66 8.87 42.49
CA THR A 764 13.88 9.96 43.08
C THR A 764 12.68 10.26 42.20
N GLY A 765 11.50 10.43 42.81
CA GLY A 765 10.27 10.80 42.09
C GLY A 765 9.55 9.64 41.39
N GLY A 766 10.00 8.40 41.58
CA GLY A 766 9.38 7.18 41.07
C GLY A 766 9.82 5.95 41.88
N THR A 767 9.33 4.77 41.49
CA THR A 767 9.63 3.50 42.16
C THR A 767 10.29 2.53 41.17
N LEU A 768 11.50 2.04 41.48
CA LEU A 768 12.14 1.01 40.68
C LEU A 768 11.32 -0.29 40.73
N ARG A 769 10.95 -0.82 39.57
CA ARG A 769 10.18 -2.07 39.43
C ARG A 769 11.07 -3.26 39.07
N GLN A 770 11.89 -3.10 38.04
CA GLN A 770 12.75 -4.15 37.53
C GLN A 770 13.95 -3.56 36.78
N THR A 771 14.94 -4.42 36.50
CA THR A 771 16.20 -4.03 35.87
C THR A 771 16.58 -5.06 34.81
N LEU A 772 16.90 -4.60 33.61
CA LEU A 772 17.48 -5.41 32.54
C LEU A 772 18.95 -5.02 32.36
N GLU A 773 19.86 -5.95 32.60
CA GLU A 773 21.27 -5.78 32.27
C GLU A 773 21.54 -6.30 30.84
N THR A 774 22.16 -5.48 30.01
CA THR A 774 22.67 -5.86 28.68
C THR A 774 24.19 -5.95 28.71
N GLU A 775 24.82 -6.24 27.56
CA GLU A 775 26.29 -6.25 27.48
C GLU A 775 26.90 -4.88 27.77
N GLU A 776 26.25 -3.80 27.31
CA GLU A 776 26.79 -2.44 27.31
C GLU A 776 26.12 -1.51 28.34
N THR A 777 24.85 -1.76 28.67
CA THR A 777 24.00 -0.85 29.46
C THR A 777 23.17 -1.60 30.49
N THR A 778 22.57 -0.85 31.42
CA THR A 778 21.54 -1.35 32.33
C THR A 778 20.28 -0.49 32.15
N VAL A 779 19.15 -1.12 31.86
CA VAL A 779 17.84 -0.47 31.73
C VAL A 779 17.07 -0.62 33.04
N TYR A 780 16.71 0.50 33.66
CA TYR A 780 15.90 0.54 34.88
C TYR A 780 14.46 0.93 34.52
N PHE A 781 13.51 0.07 34.87
CA PHE A 781 12.09 0.31 34.68
C PHE A 781 11.53 0.93 35.96
N VAL A 782 11.08 2.18 35.88
CA VAL A 782 10.65 2.99 37.02
C VAL A 782 9.18 3.34 36.84
N SER A 783 8.33 2.94 37.79
CA SER A 783 6.93 3.37 37.79
C SER A 783 6.76 4.75 38.42
N VAL A 784 5.76 5.48 37.93
CA VAL A 784 5.47 6.85 38.30
C VAL A 784 3.97 7.03 38.42
N ASP A 785 3.53 7.68 39.50
CA ASP A 785 2.14 8.10 39.66
C ASP A 785 1.94 9.49 39.05
N LEU A 786 1.54 9.53 37.78
CA LEU A 786 1.32 10.75 37.02
C LEU A 786 -0.08 11.30 37.30
N GLN A 787 -0.13 12.45 37.96
CA GLN A 787 -1.39 13.16 38.21
C GLN A 787 -1.93 13.82 36.92
N PRO A 788 -3.25 14.04 36.83
CA PRO A 788 -3.84 14.84 35.74
C PRO A 788 -3.24 16.25 35.69
N ASP A 789 -3.15 16.84 34.50
CA ASP A 789 -2.72 18.23 34.28
C ASP A 789 -1.43 18.61 35.04
N SER A 790 -0.45 17.72 35.06
CA SER A 790 0.72 17.81 35.92
C SER A 790 2.04 17.67 35.18
N SER A 791 3.12 18.04 35.88
CA SER A 791 4.47 17.71 35.44
C SER A 791 5.27 17.18 36.62
N GLN A 792 5.96 16.06 36.38
CA GLN A 792 6.76 15.35 37.37
C GLN A 792 8.19 15.18 36.87
N THR A 793 9.14 15.14 37.80
CA THR A 793 10.54 14.84 37.48
C THR A 793 10.97 13.58 38.21
N VAL A 794 11.51 12.64 37.45
CA VAL A 794 12.09 11.40 37.93
C VAL A 794 13.59 11.43 37.66
N ILE A 795 14.38 11.02 38.65
CA ILE A 795 15.84 11.01 38.55
C ILE A 795 16.33 9.62 38.88
N VAL A 796 17.12 9.04 37.98
CA VAL A 796 17.86 7.80 38.22
C VAL A 796 19.34 8.12 38.28
N LYS A 797 19.98 7.68 39.35
CA LYS A 797 21.41 7.82 39.57
C LYS A 797 22.03 6.46 39.90
N VAL A 798 23.13 6.15 39.23
CA VAL A 798 23.88 4.91 39.42
C VAL A 798 25.30 5.23 39.86
N ASN A 799 25.87 4.38 40.70
CA ASN A 799 27.28 4.47 41.08
C ASN A 799 28.11 3.48 40.25
N LEU A 800 29.13 3.98 39.56
CA LEU A 800 30.10 3.12 38.90
C LEU A 800 31.10 2.62 39.95
N ASN A 801 31.27 1.30 40.08
CA ASN A 801 32.36 0.76 40.86
C ASN A 801 33.69 1.23 40.24
N ASN A 802 34.54 1.84 41.06
CA ASN A 802 35.94 2.08 40.73
C ASN A 802 36.58 0.68 40.50
N PRO A 803 37.23 0.40 39.36
CA PRO A 803 37.92 -0.87 39.19
C PRO A 803 39.19 -0.89 40.05
N GLU A 804 39.05 -1.19 41.35
CA GLU A 804 40.18 -1.58 42.19
C GLU A 804 40.66 -2.97 41.77
N GLY A 805 41.57 -3.01 40.79
CA GLY A 805 42.11 -4.28 40.32
C GLY A 805 43.11 -4.20 39.17
N CYS A 806 43.77 -3.07 38.92
CA CYS A 806 44.94 -3.04 38.04
C CYS A 806 46.10 -2.32 38.72
N HIS A 807 47.01 -3.11 39.29
CA HIS A 807 48.25 -2.62 39.88
C HIS A 807 49.07 -1.83 38.85
N CYS A 808 49.08 -0.50 38.94
CA CYS A 808 50.13 0.31 38.35
C CYS A 808 51.38 0.22 39.22
N SER A 809 52.36 -0.57 38.79
CA SER A 809 53.75 -0.38 39.21
C SER A 809 54.34 0.84 38.48
N SER A 810 55.10 1.60 39.25
CA SER A 810 55.65 2.92 38.98
C SER A 810 56.51 3.06 37.72
N GLY A 811 56.32 4.15 36.97
CA GLY A 811 57.28 4.68 36.01
C GLY A 811 57.01 6.16 35.69
N GLN A 812 57.85 7.06 36.21
CA GLN A 812 57.73 8.52 36.10
C GLN A 812 58.09 9.08 34.69
N GLY A 813 57.09 9.64 34.01
CA GLY A 813 57.05 10.94 33.27
C GLY A 813 57.97 11.24 32.05
N PRO A 814 57.81 12.42 31.40
CA PRO A 814 56.57 13.00 30.83
C PRO A 814 56.79 13.67 29.43
N LYS A 815 55.70 13.98 28.68
CA LYS A 815 55.49 15.27 27.93
C LYS A 815 54.21 15.33 27.05
N LYS A 816 53.30 16.22 27.46
CA LYS A 816 52.51 17.28 26.74
C LYS A 816 51.52 16.94 25.58
N ALA A 817 50.23 17.24 25.87
CA ALA A 817 49.17 17.98 25.11
C ALA A 817 48.91 17.62 23.63
N VAL A 818 47.73 17.24 23.13
CA VAL A 818 46.30 17.63 23.30
C VAL A 818 45.94 19.04 22.77
N VAL A 819 45.23 18.98 21.62
CA VAL A 819 44.28 19.90 20.93
C VAL A 819 44.79 20.67 19.70
N ILE A 820 44.20 20.35 18.52
CA ILE A 820 43.45 21.24 17.60
C ILE A 820 42.89 20.42 16.41
N ILE A 821 41.65 20.76 16.04
CA ILE A 821 40.77 20.26 14.95
C ILE A 821 41.08 20.99 13.63
N LEU A 822 40.88 20.34 12.46
CA LEU A 822 40.12 20.82 11.27
C LEU A 822 40.59 20.21 9.91
N CYS A 823 39.59 19.70 9.18
CA CYS A 823 39.31 19.83 7.73
C CYS A 823 40.24 19.27 6.62
N LEU A 824 39.55 18.94 5.51
CA LEU A 824 39.99 18.72 4.12
C LEU A 824 40.40 17.27 3.77
N ILE A 825 39.56 16.51 3.07
CA ILE A 825 39.28 16.52 1.61
C ILE A 825 40.22 15.58 0.82
N LEU A 826 39.58 14.65 0.09
CA LEU A 826 39.94 14.04 -1.20
C LEU A 826 41.17 13.12 -1.35
N ALA A 827 40.86 12.04 -2.07
CA ALA A 827 41.63 11.48 -3.19
C ALA A 827 42.98 10.82 -2.89
N TRP A 828 43.00 9.48 -2.95
CA TRP A 828 43.81 8.76 -3.95
C TRP A 828 43.61 7.23 -3.84
N ARG A 829 42.83 6.65 -4.76
CA ARG A 829 43.04 5.26 -5.19
C ARG A 829 43.06 5.24 -6.71
N ARG A 830 44.26 5.30 -7.30
CA ARG A 830 44.54 4.68 -8.59
C ARG A 830 46.04 4.56 -8.86
N ARG A 831 46.34 3.42 -9.51
CA ARG A 831 47.52 3.04 -10.32
C ARG A 831 48.70 2.45 -9.54
N ALA A 832 48.90 1.14 -9.61
CA ALA A 832 49.32 0.29 -10.75
C ALA A 832 50.84 0.16 -10.83
N PHE A 833 51.35 -1.07 -10.90
CA PHE A 833 52.40 -1.44 -11.86
C PHE A 833 52.48 -2.97 -12.04
N THR A 834 52.58 -3.34 -13.32
CA THR A 834 52.71 -4.64 -13.98
C THR A 834 54.12 -5.26 -13.88
N MET A 835 54.24 -6.61 -13.90
CA MET A 835 55.03 -7.38 -14.90
C MET A 835 55.15 -8.91 -14.61
N SER A 836 54.50 -9.73 -15.46
CA SER A 836 55.07 -10.72 -16.40
C SER A 836 56.04 -11.88 -16.00
N TRP A 837 55.53 -13.12 -16.23
CA TRP A 837 56.13 -14.34 -16.83
C TRP A 837 57.29 -15.13 -16.17
N ARG A 838 57.04 -16.40 -15.80
CA ARG A 838 57.49 -17.62 -16.53
C ARG A 838 57.05 -18.94 -15.86
N SER A 839 56.78 -19.92 -16.72
CA SER A 839 56.34 -21.31 -16.49
C SER A 839 57.37 -22.23 -15.82
N CYS A 840 56.90 -23.28 -15.13
CA CYS A 840 57.48 -24.63 -15.23
C CYS A 840 56.43 -25.73 -14.97
N ARG A 841 56.51 -26.79 -15.78
CA ARG A 841 55.60 -27.95 -15.92
C ARG A 841 55.90 -29.09 -14.94
N GLY A 842 54.89 -29.97 -14.80
CA GLY A 842 55.01 -31.43 -14.57
C GLY A 842 54.40 -31.86 -13.24
N THR A 843 53.49 -32.82 -13.11
CA THR A 843 53.01 -34.00 -13.87
C THR A 843 51.71 -34.44 -13.17
N ARG A 844 50.68 -35.06 -13.75
CA ARG A 844 50.53 -35.89 -14.95
C ARG A 844 49.06 -35.88 -15.38
#